data_AF-A0A2P2LM16-F1
#
_entry.id   AF-A0A2P2LM16-F1
#
_cell.length_a   1.000
_cell.length_b   1.000
_cell.length_c   1.000
_cell.angle_alpha   90.00
_cell.angle_beta   90.00
_cell.angle_gamma   90.00
#
_symmetry.space_group_name_H-M   'P 1'
#
loop_
_entity.id
_entity.type
_entity.pdbx_description
1 polymer ?
#
loop_
_entity_poly.entity_id
_entity_poly.type
_entity_poly.pdbx_seq_one_letter_code
_entity_poly.pdbx_strand_id
1 'polypeptide(L)'
;MAQFAWEVLSGCFFFLRAVSEEIDPVASILASLFIIGWEHSMATTIDNAFDKEAQEKIRDRLEFGKSLTGLCSTVNDKFWKDLSINNRKRLGNILVKFIRSAIFKEVKLNASEVTVLCCSWMLEVLECLCHDQNEEQYLLDQLLSKDDIWPVWMVTDFSLSRGSAALKSINVSSEESGNHKFVSFIDKLISKIGIMKVIACYAEQSLSYAPKELTNEETTSRAWIAAEILCTWKWSGGSAVASFLPLLSVSIKNEKYPFRDSLLDSIFDILLDGALVHGDSGLKSSFILWLARGNELDKIEETFLRALLSLLVTLFKNSIWQGEKATMIFRMLINKLYMGEAINQNCLKILPLIVNVLVQTLCQRSFTSGDSGTDAQLDCSDDNLIQVTVKDWLERVLSLPPLIAWQAEQDMEEWFQLVIACYPFGASSGTRSLRPERDISLEERMLILEVFRKQQHSANASAAISKLPVVHMYLSKLMVISVGYCWKEFTEEDWELFFSQVRSWIQSAVVMMEEITENVNDTITNCSASKNFGVLKDLEQIVFVSDPCINVAINALESFSLFSRVLGFQQLNADNPNPLASGRWDPVRDRILEGILRLFFCTGIAEAIASSYDHEAASIVAASRLDNSYFWELVASNVIASPQYARERAVKSVEFWGLSKGPISSLYAVLFSTISIPSLQFAAYVILSSEPVSLYGIIEEECSNDDAGGDQDSYSLDLPSGKVHLRQELLGMIEKLPYGLLEMDLVAQEWVNFFLSWSLLLTHIQFLPSLSSSRERLVQYVQDSASSMILDCIFQHIPLELCAAHRLRKKDLENSSGLLEPASSATCAIKTGSLLFSVESLWPIEPQKMASFAGALYGLMLQVLPAYVRGWFTNIRDRSASSLIESFTRTWCSPPLIVNELSQIKKANFADENFEVSVSKSANEVVATYTKDETGMDLVIRLPASYPLRPVDVDCMRNLGISEVKQRKWLMSMMMFVRNQNGALAEAIRIWKSNFDKEFEGIEECPICYSVIHTANHSLPRLACKTCKHKFHSACLYKWFSTSHKSSCPLCQSPF
;
A
#
# COMPACT_ATOMS: atom_id res chain seq x y z
N MET A 1 -50.34 27.27 -33.68
CA MET A 1 -49.99 28.71 -33.63
C MET A 1 -48.49 28.95 -33.58
N ALA A 2 -47.75 28.39 -32.62
CA ALA A 2 -46.29 28.52 -32.55
C ALA A 2 -45.56 28.01 -33.81
N GLN A 3 -45.98 26.87 -34.37
CA GLN A 3 -45.41 26.29 -35.60
C GLN A 3 -45.68 27.14 -36.86
N PHE A 4 -46.83 27.82 -36.91
CA PHE A 4 -47.16 28.75 -38.00
C PHE A 4 -46.35 30.05 -37.89
N ALA A 5 -46.22 30.61 -36.68
CA ALA A 5 -45.35 31.77 -36.44
C ALA A 5 -43.87 31.44 -36.76
N TRP A 6 -43.46 30.21 -36.53
CA TRP A 6 -42.15 29.67 -36.89
C TRP A 6 -41.92 29.54 -38.40
N GLU A 7 -42.86 28.96 -39.14
CA GLU A 7 -42.77 28.87 -40.61
C GLU A 7 -42.66 30.26 -41.26
N VAL A 8 -43.32 31.27 -40.67
CA VAL A 8 -43.17 32.68 -41.07
C VAL A 8 -41.79 33.23 -40.69
N LEU A 9 -41.28 32.95 -39.49
CA LEU A 9 -39.95 33.38 -39.04
C LEU A 9 -38.81 32.77 -39.86
N SER A 10 -38.89 31.48 -40.21
CA SER A 10 -37.85 30.81 -41.02
C SER A 10 -37.84 31.33 -42.46
N GLY A 11 -39.02 31.61 -43.04
CA GLY A 11 -39.16 32.26 -44.34
C GLY A 11 -38.71 33.73 -44.36
N CYS A 12 -38.80 34.41 -43.21
CA CYS A 12 -38.44 35.83 -43.03
C CYS A 12 -37.05 36.05 -42.40
N PHE A 13 -36.27 35.00 -42.15
CA PHE A 13 -34.97 35.11 -41.46
C PHE A 13 -33.98 36.03 -42.19
N PHE A 14 -34.05 36.07 -43.54
CA PHE A 14 -33.29 37.02 -44.37
C PHE A 14 -33.70 38.49 -44.17
N PHE A 15 -34.92 38.78 -43.70
CA PHE A 15 -35.41 40.13 -43.41
C PHE A 15 -34.99 40.65 -42.03
N LEU A 16 -34.60 39.79 -41.08
CA LEU A 16 -34.02 40.22 -39.79
C LEU A 16 -32.74 41.06 -40.00
N ARG A 17 -32.04 40.87 -41.13
CA ARG A 17 -30.89 41.67 -41.56
C ARG A 17 -31.25 43.12 -41.90
N ALA A 18 -32.50 43.40 -42.28
CA ALA A 18 -32.98 44.75 -42.60
C ALA A 18 -33.53 45.51 -41.37
N VAL A 19 -33.78 44.81 -40.25
CA VAL A 19 -34.35 45.33 -39.00
C VAL A 19 -33.29 45.48 -37.89
N SER A 20 -32.00 45.30 -38.23
CA SER A 20 -30.87 45.30 -37.29
C SER A 20 -30.64 46.60 -36.51
N GLU A 21 -31.37 47.67 -36.83
CA GLU A 21 -31.33 48.96 -36.13
C GLU A 21 -32.27 49.01 -34.91
N GLU A 22 -33.31 48.17 -34.84
CA GLU A 22 -34.21 48.10 -33.68
C GLU A 22 -33.70 47.09 -32.64
N ILE A 23 -33.27 47.61 -31.49
CA ILE A 23 -32.46 46.86 -30.51
C ILE A 23 -33.26 45.77 -29.76
N ASP A 24 -34.51 46.07 -29.41
CA ASP A 24 -35.30 45.26 -28.49
C ASP A 24 -35.95 44.01 -29.11
N PRO A 25 -36.65 44.08 -30.26
CA PRO A 25 -37.39 42.92 -30.76
C PRO A 25 -36.48 41.83 -31.31
N VAL A 26 -35.39 42.19 -32.01
CA VAL A 26 -34.48 41.22 -32.65
C VAL A 26 -33.73 40.39 -31.60
N ALA A 27 -33.17 41.02 -30.57
CA ALA A 27 -32.45 40.33 -29.51
C ALA A 27 -33.37 39.42 -28.66
N SER A 28 -34.59 39.87 -28.36
CA SER A 28 -35.56 39.06 -27.61
C SER A 28 -36.10 37.87 -28.41
N ILE A 29 -36.34 38.04 -29.72
CA ILE A 29 -36.76 36.93 -30.60
C ILE A 29 -35.65 35.89 -30.67
N LEU A 30 -34.41 36.30 -30.99
CA LEU A 30 -33.27 35.37 -31.06
C LEU A 30 -33.02 34.67 -29.72
N ALA A 31 -33.07 35.38 -28.60
CA ALA A 31 -32.91 34.78 -27.27
C ALA A 31 -33.97 33.72 -26.99
N SER A 32 -35.23 33.98 -27.37
CA SER A 32 -36.34 33.03 -27.20
C SER A 32 -36.12 31.74 -28.00
N LEU A 33 -35.53 31.84 -29.21
CA LEU A 33 -35.22 30.66 -30.04
C LEU A 33 -34.17 29.76 -29.38
N PHE A 34 -33.08 30.36 -28.86
CA PHE A 34 -32.05 29.62 -28.11
C PHE A 34 -32.62 28.98 -26.85
N ILE A 35 -33.38 29.74 -26.05
CA ILE A 35 -33.97 29.25 -24.80
C ILE A 35 -34.87 28.04 -25.05
N ILE A 36 -35.73 28.07 -26.07
CA ILE A 36 -36.61 26.95 -26.42
C ILE A 36 -35.79 25.72 -26.86
N GLY A 37 -34.72 25.92 -27.63
CA GLY A 37 -33.80 24.84 -28.03
C GLY A 37 -33.05 24.21 -26.85
N TRP A 38 -32.61 25.05 -25.90
CA TRP A 38 -31.92 24.63 -24.68
C TRP A 38 -32.87 23.91 -23.70
N GLU A 39 -34.10 24.41 -23.52
CA GLU A 39 -35.15 23.72 -22.74
C GLU A 39 -35.45 22.33 -23.32
N HIS A 40 -35.43 22.16 -24.65
CA HIS A 40 -35.56 20.86 -25.30
C HIS A 40 -34.39 19.92 -24.96
N SER A 41 -33.15 20.41 -25.10
CA SER A 41 -31.95 19.62 -24.77
C SER A 41 -31.96 19.16 -23.31
N MET A 42 -32.34 20.06 -22.39
CA MET A 42 -32.50 19.74 -20.98
C MET A 42 -33.62 18.72 -20.72
N ALA A 43 -34.72 18.79 -21.47
CA ALA A 43 -35.84 17.84 -21.36
C ALA A 43 -35.52 16.44 -21.93
N THR A 44 -34.63 16.33 -22.93
CA THR A 44 -34.21 15.02 -23.46
C THR A 44 -33.29 14.23 -22.52
N THR A 45 -32.51 14.91 -21.68
CA THR A 45 -31.67 14.27 -20.65
C THR A 45 -32.49 13.77 -19.45
N ILE A 46 -33.75 14.20 -19.33
CA ILE A 46 -34.66 13.93 -18.20
C ILE A 46 -35.41 12.58 -18.30
N ASP A 47 -35.40 11.92 -19.48
CA ASP A 47 -36.35 10.88 -19.87
C ASP A 47 -36.38 9.58 -19.01
N ASN A 48 -35.54 9.50 -17.97
CA ASN A 48 -35.49 8.35 -17.04
C ASN A 48 -36.23 8.55 -15.70
N ALA A 49 -36.87 9.71 -15.42
CA ALA A 49 -37.32 10.05 -14.06
C ALA A 49 -38.78 10.53 -13.84
N PHE A 50 -39.66 10.57 -14.86
CA PHE A 50 -41.03 11.12 -14.72
C PHE A 50 -42.17 10.12 -14.97
N ASP A 51 -43.31 10.37 -14.33
CA ASP A 51 -44.59 9.67 -14.56
C ASP A 51 -45.14 9.91 -15.98
N LYS A 52 -45.82 8.89 -16.53
CA LYS A 52 -46.35 8.83 -17.91
C LYS A 52 -47.27 10.00 -18.32
N GLU A 53 -47.90 10.67 -17.36
CA GLU A 53 -48.87 11.76 -17.62
C GLU A 53 -48.17 13.13 -17.87
N ALA A 54 -46.98 13.34 -17.29
CA ALA A 54 -46.14 14.51 -17.59
C ALA A 54 -45.45 14.37 -18.97
N GLN A 55 -45.18 13.14 -19.41
CA GLN A 55 -44.52 12.83 -20.68
C GLN A 55 -45.37 13.16 -21.91
N GLU A 56 -46.71 13.14 -21.84
CA GLU A 56 -47.58 13.49 -22.99
C GLU A 56 -47.62 15.00 -23.26
N LYS A 57 -47.68 15.86 -22.23
CA LYS A 57 -47.67 17.34 -22.40
C LYS A 57 -46.33 17.89 -22.87
N ILE A 58 -45.23 17.20 -22.58
CA ILE A 58 -43.87 17.62 -22.96
C ILE A 58 -43.56 17.23 -24.42
N ARG A 59 -44.17 16.14 -24.94
CA ARG A 59 -43.93 15.60 -26.29
C ARG A 59 -44.20 16.58 -27.43
N ASP A 60 -45.32 17.30 -27.38
CA ASP A 60 -45.68 18.30 -28.41
C ASP A 60 -44.73 19.51 -28.40
N ARG A 61 -44.18 19.86 -27.22
CA ARG A 61 -43.11 20.88 -27.09
C ARG A 61 -41.76 20.35 -27.58
N LEU A 62 -41.49 19.05 -27.43
CA LEU A 62 -40.26 18.41 -27.86
C LEU A 62 -40.15 18.27 -29.39
N GLU A 63 -41.24 17.97 -30.11
CA GLU A 63 -41.25 17.94 -31.58
C GLU A 63 -40.98 19.32 -32.21
N PHE A 64 -41.49 20.39 -31.58
CA PHE A 64 -41.19 21.77 -31.95
C PHE A 64 -39.72 22.12 -31.70
N GLY A 65 -39.15 21.70 -30.56
CA GLY A 65 -37.73 21.91 -30.22
C GLY A 65 -36.73 21.26 -31.19
N LYS A 66 -37.01 20.05 -31.68
CA LYS A 66 -36.17 19.37 -32.70
C LYS A 66 -36.13 20.12 -34.04
N SER A 67 -37.24 20.74 -34.43
CA SER A 67 -37.32 21.53 -35.66
C SER A 67 -36.56 22.87 -35.54
N LEU A 68 -36.35 23.35 -34.32
CA LEU A 68 -35.66 24.59 -33.97
C LEU A 68 -34.13 24.45 -33.88
N THR A 69 -33.63 23.38 -33.23
CA THR A 69 -32.19 23.07 -33.19
C THR A 69 -31.61 22.78 -34.58
N GLY A 70 -32.43 22.20 -35.47
CA GLY A 70 -32.11 22.08 -36.89
C GLY A 70 -31.95 23.41 -37.63
N LEU A 71 -32.49 24.52 -37.11
CA LEU A 71 -32.34 25.84 -37.73
C LEU A 71 -31.13 26.61 -37.19
N CYS A 72 -30.83 26.58 -35.89
CA CYS A 72 -29.64 27.24 -35.33
C CYS A 72 -28.35 26.75 -36.02
N SER A 73 -28.30 25.47 -36.40
CA SER A 73 -27.20 24.88 -37.19
C SER A 73 -27.19 25.27 -38.67
N THR A 74 -28.30 25.80 -39.21
CA THR A 74 -28.39 26.35 -40.58
C THR A 74 -28.13 27.85 -40.67
N VAL A 75 -28.01 28.54 -39.53
CA VAL A 75 -27.61 29.96 -39.50
C VAL A 75 -26.12 30.06 -39.78
N ASN A 76 -25.77 30.69 -40.91
CA ASN A 76 -24.38 30.85 -41.35
C ASN A 76 -23.60 31.80 -40.42
N ASP A 77 -22.32 31.52 -40.12
CA ASP A 77 -21.39 32.37 -39.33
C ASP A 77 -21.41 33.84 -39.75
N LYS A 78 -21.71 34.11 -41.02
CA LYS A 78 -21.81 35.45 -41.58
C LYS A 78 -22.98 36.26 -41.04
N PHE A 79 -24.08 35.62 -40.64
CA PHE A 79 -25.24 36.29 -40.05
C PHE A 79 -24.92 36.85 -38.67
N TRP A 80 -24.27 36.03 -37.83
CA TRP A 80 -23.84 36.45 -36.49
C TRP A 80 -22.86 37.61 -36.55
N LYS A 81 -22.03 37.66 -37.60
CA LYS A 81 -21.07 38.74 -37.83
C LYS A 81 -21.67 40.06 -38.27
N ASP A 82 -22.86 40.02 -38.87
CA ASP A 82 -23.56 41.20 -39.37
C ASP A 82 -24.47 41.86 -38.31
N LEU A 83 -24.62 41.27 -37.11
CA LEU A 83 -25.40 41.84 -36.01
C LEU A 83 -24.68 43.01 -35.34
N SER A 84 -25.43 44.09 -35.05
CA SER A 84 -24.90 45.25 -34.32
C SER A 84 -24.38 44.84 -32.92
N ILE A 85 -23.34 45.52 -32.45
CA ILE A 85 -22.71 45.24 -31.15
C ILE A 85 -23.71 45.34 -29.99
N ASN A 86 -24.69 46.25 -30.07
CA ASN A 86 -25.74 46.42 -29.07
C ASN A 86 -26.70 45.21 -29.04
N ASN A 87 -27.06 44.68 -30.21
CA ASN A 87 -27.90 43.47 -30.31
C ASN A 87 -27.17 42.24 -29.78
N ARG A 88 -25.87 42.08 -30.09
CA ARG A 88 -25.05 40.96 -29.60
C ARG A 88 -24.86 41.03 -28.07
N LYS A 89 -24.57 42.21 -27.51
CA LYS A 89 -24.49 42.42 -26.05
C LYS A 89 -25.82 42.14 -25.35
N ARG A 90 -26.94 42.64 -25.89
CA ARG A 90 -28.28 42.43 -25.30
C ARG A 90 -28.70 40.96 -25.36
N LEU A 91 -28.51 40.31 -26.50
CA LEU A 91 -28.76 38.88 -26.70
C LEU A 91 -27.92 38.05 -25.73
N GLY A 92 -26.60 38.30 -25.68
CA GLY A 92 -25.68 37.64 -24.76
C GLY A 92 -26.11 37.80 -23.30
N ASN A 93 -26.50 39.00 -22.87
CA ASN A 93 -26.98 39.23 -21.49
C ASN A 93 -28.25 38.44 -21.15
N ILE A 94 -29.19 38.27 -22.09
CA ILE A 94 -30.40 37.48 -21.86
C ILE A 94 -30.03 35.98 -21.74
N LEU A 95 -29.18 35.49 -22.63
CA LEU A 95 -28.74 34.10 -22.64
C LEU A 95 -27.91 33.73 -21.42
N VAL A 96 -26.97 34.59 -21.01
CA VAL A 96 -26.16 34.41 -19.79
C VAL A 96 -27.04 34.38 -18.54
N LYS A 97 -28.04 35.27 -18.44
CA LYS A 97 -29.02 35.23 -17.33
C LYS A 97 -29.84 33.96 -17.32
N PHE A 98 -30.20 33.44 -18.49
CA PHE A 98 -30.89 32.16 -18.59
C PHE A 98 -29.99 31.00 -18.14
N ILE A 99 -28.73 30.94 -18.57
CA ILE A 99 -27.75 29.93 -18.13
C ILE A 99 -27.58 29.98 -16.61
N ARG A 100 -27.39 31.18 -16.01
CA ARG A 100 -27.34 31.35 -14.55
C ARG A 100 -28.62 30.82 -13.89
N SER A 101 -29.79 31.21 -14.40
CA SER A 101 -31.07 30.72 -13.86
C SER A 101 -31.25 29.20 -13.97
N ALA A 102 -30.76 28.57 -15.04
CA ALA A 102 -30.84 27.13 -15.25
C ALA A 102 -29.96 26.35 -14.26
N ILE A 103 -28.80 26.90 -13.88
CA ILE A 103 -27.90 26.30 -12.89
C ILE A 103 -28.48 26.39 -11.47
N PHE A 104 -29.05 27.55 -11.11
CA PHE A 104 -29.55 27.80 -9.75
C PHE A 104 -30.98 27.34 -9.48
N LYS A 105 -31.80 27.03 -10.51
CA LYS A 105 -33.16 26.49 -10.31
C LYS A 105 -33.12 25.00 -9.93
N GLU A 106 -33.81 24.62 -8.84
CA GLU A 106 -33.99 23.23 -8.43
C GLU A 106 -35.27 22.61 -8.98
N VAL A 107 -35.16 21.43 -9.62
CA VAL A 107 -36.05 20.26 -9.44
C VAL A 107 -35.31 18.98 -9.89
N LYS A 108 -34.93 18.07 -8.99
CA LYS A 108 -34.65 16.63 -9.23
C LYS A 108 -33.65 16.19 -10.35
N LEU A 109 -32.88 17.09 -10.97
CA LEU A 109 -31.94 16.75 -12.04
C LEU A 109 -30.57 16.30 -11.52
N ASN A 110 -29.90 15.41 -12.27
CA ASN A 110 -28.51 15.06 -12.07
C ASN A 110 -27.63 16.31 -12.26
N ALA A 111 -26.99 16.77 -11.18
CA ALA A 111 -26.18 17.99 -11.16
C ALA A 111 -25.06 18.00 -12.22
N SER A 112 -24.48 16.84 -12.53
CA SER A 112 -23.39 16.72 -13.52
C SER A 112 -23.84 16.95 -14.97
N GLU A 113 -25.05 16.50 -15.32
CA GLU A 113 -25.59 16.63 -16.69
C GLU A 113 -26.00 18.07 -16.99
N VAL A 114 -26.64 18.73 -16.02
CA VAL A 114 -27.03 20.14 -16.11
C VAL A 114 -25.80 21.02 -16.34
N THR A 115 -24.71 20.80 -15.61
CA THR A 115 -23.51 21.63 -15.73
C THR A 115 -22.76 21.39 -17.03
N VAL A 116 -22.83 20.19 -17.61
CA VAL A 116 -22.31 19.90 -18.96
C VAL A 116 -23.12 20.63 -20.03
N LEU A 117 -24.45 20.58 -19.95
CA LEU A 117 -25.33 21.28 -20.89
C LEU A 117 -25.11 22.80 -20.83
N CYS A 118 -25.14 23.39 -19.63
CA CYS A 118 -24.87 24.81 -19.45
C CYS A 118 -23.49 25.22 -19.96
N CYS A 119 -22.46 24.37 -19.79
CA CYS A 119 -21.12 24.59 -20.36
C CYS A 119 -21.17 24.62 -21.89
N SER A 120 -21.88 23.67 -22.52
CA SER A 120 -22.04 23.66 -23.98
C SER A 120 -22.79 24.89 -24.51
N TRP A 121 -23.82 25.35 -23.79
CA TRP A 121 -24.57 26.55 -24.13
C TRP A 121 -23.72 27.81 -24.02
N MET A 122 -22.87 27.89 -22.99
CA MET A 122 -21.95 29.02 -22.85
C MET A 122 -20.91 29.04 -23.97
N LEU A 123 -20.37 27.88 -24.37
CA LEU A 123 -19.45 27.78 -25.51
C LEU A 123 -20.12 28.21 -26.82
N GLU A 124 -21.37 27.79 -27.05
CA GLU A 124 -22.18 28.20 -28.20
C GLU A 124 -22.41 29.72 -28.21
N VAL A 125 -22.70 30.32 -27.05
CA VAL A 125 -22.84 31.78 -26.90
C VAL A 125 -21.54 32.51 -27.22
N LEU A 126 -20.40 32.03 -26.74
CA LEU A 126 -19.10 32.65 -27.01
C LEU A 126 -18.73 32.54 -28.49
N GLU A 127 -18.98 31.39 -29.13
CA GLU A 127 -18.68 31.15 -30.54
C GLU A 127 -19.57 31.98 -31.47
N CYS A 128 -20.86 32.09 -31.16
CA CYS A 128 -21.82 32.82 -31.99
C CYS A 128 -21.78 34.35 -31.79
N LEU A 129 -21.53 34.86 -30.58
CA LEU A 129 -21.71 36.28 -30.29
C LEU A 129 -20.41 37.09 -30.21
N CYS A 130 -19.27 36.48 -29.90
CA CYS A 130 -18.01 37.20 -29.66
C CYS A 130 -17.13 37.27 -30.90
N HIS A 131 -16.64 38.46 -31.23
CA HIS A 131 -15.73 38.70 -32.36
C HIS A 131 -14.31 39.01 -31.92
N ASP A 132 -14.18 39.63 -30.75
CA ASP A 132 -12.93 39.94 -30.11
C ASP A 132 -12.90 39.42 -28.67
N GLN A 133 -11.71 39.40 -28.09
CA GLN A 133 -11.52 38.95 -26.72
C GLN A 133 -12.18 39.88 -25.69
N ASN A 134 -12.47 41.15 -26.03
CA ASN A 134 -13.14 42.08 -25.11
C ASN A 134 -14.63 41.75 -24.96
N GLU A 135 -15.29 41.33 -26.03
CA GLU A 135 -16.67 40.84 -26.03
C GLU A 135 -16.77 39.49 -25.29
N GLU A 136 -15.77 38.61 -25.48
CA GLU A 136 -15.64 37.36 -24.70
C GLU A 136 -15.52 37.66 -23.20
N GLN A 137 -14.63 38.58 -22.81
CA GLN A 137 -14.48 38.99 -21.41
C GLN A 137 -15.73 39.68 -20.85
N TYR A 138 -16.41 40.52 -21.65
CA TYR A 138 -17.65 41.18 -21.24
C TYR A 138 -18.76 40.16 -20.90
N LEU A 139 -18.96 39.13 -21.72
CA LEU A 139 -19.95 38.10 -21.43
C LEU A 139 -19.54 37.22 -20.23
N LEU A 140 -18.25 36.95 -20.07
CA LEU A 140 -17.74 36.26 -18.88
C LEU A 140 -17.93 37.10 -17.60
N ASP A 141 -17.77 38.42 -17.65
CA ASP A 141 -18.05 39.32 -16.52
C ASP A 141 -19.53 39.32 -16.14
N GLN A 142 -20.43 39.28 -17.13
CA GLN A 142 -21.87 39.15 -16.87
C GLN A 142 -22.24 37.76 -16.35
N LEU A 143 -21.52 36.72 -16.77
CA LEU A 143 -21.72 35.35 -16.29
C LEU A 143 -21.23 35.19 -14.87
N LEU A 144 -20.14 35.86 -14.49
CA LEU A 144 -19.47 35.71 -13.20
C LEU A 144 -19.82 36.86 -12.24
N SER A 145 -20.82 37.68 -12.58
CA SER A 145 -21.24 38.81 -11.75
C SER A 145 -21.74 38.35 -10.38
N LYS A 146 -21.52 39.22 -9.38
CA LYS A 146 -22.06 39.04 -8.03
C LYS A 146 -23.59 39.19 -8.08
N ASP A 147 -24.30 38.22 -7.51
CA ASP A 147 -25.74 38.20 -7.29
C ASP A 147 -26.02 37.75 -5.83
N ASP A 148 -27.28 37.75 -5.39
CA ASP A 148 -27.67 37.39 -4.01
C ASP A 148 -27.30 35.95 -3.59
N ILE A 149 -26.99 35.06 -4.55
CA ILE A 149 -26.73 33.62 -4.34
C ILE A 149 -25.25 33.25 -4.62
N TRP A 150 -24.48 34.13 -5.26
CA TRP A 150 -23.09 33.89 -5.66
C TRP A 150 -22.29 35.20 -5.73
N PRO A 151 -21.05 35.27 -5.21
CA PRO A 151 -20.30 34.23 -4.49
C PRO A 151 -20.79 34.01 -3.06
N VAL A 152 -20.49 32.84 -2.47
CA VAL A 152 -20.89 32.50 -1.08
C VAL A 152 -19.81 32.92 -0.07
N TRP A 153 -18.53 32.76 -0.41
CA TRP A 153 -17.42 32.99 0.52
C TRP A 153 -16.84 34.40 0.44
N MET A 154 -16.93 35.05 -0.73
CA MET A 154 -16.23 36.31 -1.04
C MET A 154 -17.04 37.61 -0.81
N VAL A 155 -18.19 37.56 -0.14
CA VAL A 155 -19.02 38.77 0.13
C VAL A 155 -18.49 39.55 1.33
N THR A 156 -17.39 40.26 1.15
CA THR A 156 -16.92 41.32 2.05
C THR A 156 -16.49 42.53 1.20
N ASP A 157 -17.17 43.66 1.33
CA ASP A 157 -16.77 44.92 0.69
C ASP A 157 -15.55 45.50 1.43
N PHE A 158 -14.36 45.33 0.84
CA PHE A 158 -13.08 45.81 1.40
C PHE A 158 -12.84 47.33 1.26
N SER A 159 -13.84 48.14 0.90
CA SER A 159 -13.62 49.54 0.48
C SER A 159 -14.06 50.64 1.46
N LEU A 160 -14.41 50.36 2.71
CA LEU A 160 -14.80 51.41 3.67
C LEU A 160 -13.98 51.38 4.96
N SER A 161 -13.26 52.49 5.16
CA SER A 161 -12.51 52.85 6.35
C SER A 161 -13.28 52.64 7.66
N ARG A 162 -12.59 52.09 8.67
CA ARG A 162 -12.80 52.30 10.11
C ARG A 162 -14.27 52.26 10.59
N GLY A 163 -14.69 51.10 11.10
CA GLY A 163 -15.77 51.03 12.08
C GLY A 163 -16.65 49.80 12.00
N SER A 164 -16.46 48.89 12.96
CA SER A 164 -17.50 48.00 13.52
C SER A 164 -18.32 47.18 12.52
N ALA A 165 -17.79 46.03 12.10
CA ALA A 165 -18.59 44.98 11.47
C ALA A 165 -19.24 44.08 12.53
N ALA A 166 -20.55 44.24 12.72
CA ALA A 166 -21.41 43.17 13.23
C ALA A 166 -22.01 42.49 12.00
N LEU A 167 -21.56 41.26 11.68
CA LEU A 167 -22.08 40.50 10.56
C LEU A 167 -22.36 39.04 10.96
N LYS A 168 -23.45 38.55 10.39
CA LYS A 168 -24.32 37.47 10.87
C LYS A 168 -23.60 36.12 10.94
N SER A 169 -23.82 35.42 12.05
CA SER A 169 -23.63 33.98 12.19
C SER A 169 -24.46 33.24 11.13
N ILE A 170 -23.82 32.71 10.09
CA ILE A 170 -24.49 31.83 9.13
C ILE A 170 -24.38 30.41 9.68
N ASN A 171 -25.47 29.93 10.29
CA ASN A 171 -25.74 28.51 10.42
C ASN A 171 -25.90 27.94 9.01
N VAL A 172 -24.85 27.31 8.48
CA VAL A 172 -24.94 26.53 7.23
C VAL A 172 -25.56 25.18 7.58
N SER A 173 -26.88 25.10 7.52
CA SER A 173 -27.59 23.83 7.40
C SER A 173 -28.69 23.94 6.34
N SER A 174 -28.60 23.06 5.34
CA SER A 174 -29.59 22.73 4.30
C SER A 174 -29.81 23.68 3.09
N GLU A 175 -28.76 24.18 2.44
CA GLU A 175 -28.83 24.73 1.06
C GLU A 175 -27.74 24.13 0.14
N GLU A 176 -27.63 22.79 0.12
CA GLU A 176 -26.74 22.06 -0.78
C GLU A 176 -27.41 21.78 -2.15
N SER A 177 -27.31 22.69 -3.14
CA SER A 177 -27.27 22.23 -4.56
C SER A 177 -26.81 23.27 -5.58
N GLY A 178 -27.17 24.56 -5.42
CA GLY A 178 -26.96 25.59 -6.45
C GLY A 178 -25.49 26.02 -6.65
N ASN A 179 -24.79 26.33 -5.56
CA ASN A 179 -23.41 26.80 -5.60
C ASN A 179 -22.44 25.72 -6.15
N HIS A 180 -22.55 24.49 -5.65
CA HIS A 180 -21.75 23.36 -6.13
C HIS A 180 -21.95 23.09 -7.64
N LYS A 181 -23.18 23.26 -8.15
CA LYS A 181 -23.44 23.19 -9.60
C LYS A 181 -22.75 24.33 -10.35
N PHE A 182 -22.79 25.55 -9.82
CA PHE A 182 -22.15 26.70 -10.46
C PHE A 182 -20.62 26.56 -10.51
N VAL A 183 -19.98 26.09 -9.43
CA VAL A 183 -18.55 25.76 -9.42
C VAL A 183 -18.21 24.61 -10.37
N SER A 184 -19.02 23.55 -10.40
CA SER A 184 -18.86 22.44 -11.38
C SER A 184 -18.94 22.93 -12.83
N PHE A 185 -19.84 23.87 -13.11
CA PHE A 185 -19.95 24.52 -14.41
C PHE A 185 -18.70 25.37 -14.74
N ILE A 186 -18.20 26.19 -13.80
CA ILE A 186 -16.99 26.99 -13.99
C ILE A 186 -15.77 26.09 -14.21
N ASP A 187 -15.61 25.02 -13.44
CA ASP A 187 -14.50 24.05 -13.59
C ASP A 187 -14.50 23.40 -14.98
N LYS A 188 -15.68 22.96 -15.44
CA LYS A 188 -15.86 22.44 -16.82
C LYS A 188 -15.55 23.51 -17.87
N LEU A 189 -15.98 24.76 -17.66
CA LEU A 189 -15.69 25.86 -18.57
C LEU A 189 -14.17 26.12 -18.64
N ILE A 190 -13.49 26.20 -17.49
CA ILE A 190 -12.02 26.35 -17.40
C ILE A 190 -11.30 25.24 -18.16
N SER A 191 -11.77 23.98 -18.05
CA SER A 191 -11.18 22.86 -18.79
C SER A 191 -11.27 23.00 -20.32
N LYS A 192 -12.24 23.79 -20.83
CA LYS A 192 -12.50 23.98 -22.26
C LYS A 192 -11.88 25.26 -22.83
N ILE A 193 -12.00 26.40 -22.14
CA ILE A 193 -11.51 27.70 -22.63
C ILE A 193 -10.20 28.15 -21.98
N GLY A 194 -9.74 27.47 -20.93
CA GLY A 194 -8.48 27.75 -20.23
C GLY A 194 -8.64 28.75 -19.08
N ILE A 195 -7.85 28.53 -18.03
CA ILE A 195 -7.93 29.31 -16.77
C ILE A 195 -7.54 30.79 -16.95
N MET A 196 -6.65 31.10 -17.90
CA MET A 196 -6.19 32.46 -18.15
C MET A 196 -7.30 33.35 -18.72
N LYS A 197 -8.20 32.77 -19.51
CA LYS A 197 -9.37 33.49 -20.04
C LYS A 197 -10.43 33.75 -18.98
N VAL A 198 -10.65 32.79 -18.08
CA VAL A 198 -11.70 32.88 -17.06
C VAL A 198 -11.26 33.72 -15.86
N ILE A 199 -10.01 33.55 -15.40
CA ILE A 199 -9.52 34.10 -14.12
C ILE A 199 -8.53 35.24 -14.34
N ALA A 200 -7.58 35.11 -15.27
CA ALA A 200 -6.50 36.08 -15.46
C ALA A 200 -6.85 37.27 -16.38
N CYS A 201 -7.99 37.22 -17.07
CA CYS A 201 -8.47 38.26 -18.01
C CYS A 201 -7.44 38.64 -19.11
N TYR A 202 -6.65 37.67 -19.61
CA TYR A 202 -5.58 37.98 -20.58
C TYR A 202 -6.11 38.20 -22.01
N ALA A 203 -5.53 39.19 -22.70
CA ALA A 203 -5.72 39.46 -24.13
C ALA A 203 -4.43 39.16 -24.92
N GLU A 204 -4.52 38.32 -25.96
CA GLU A 204 -3.45 38.17 -26.96
C GLU A 204 -3.41 39.43 -27.82
N GLN A 205 -2.62 40.44 -27.42
CA GLN A 205 -2.29 41.53 -28.34
C GLN A 205 -1.38 40.99 -29.45
N SER A 206 -1.95 40.76 -30.63
CA SER A 206 -1.20 40.57 -31.85
C SER A 206 -0.27 41.78 -32.06
N LEU A 207 1.03 41.52 -32.19
CA LEU A 207 2.07 42.49 -32.56
C LEU A 207 1.64 43.35 -33.76
N SER A 208 1.09 44.54 -33.51
CA SER A 208 1.03 45.61 -34.50
C SER A 208 1.12 46.97 -33.82
N TYR A 209 2.06 47.76 -34.30
CA TYR A 209 2.46 49.07 -33.79
C TYR A 209 1.31 50.07 -33.71
N ALA A 210 1.04 50.62 -32.51
CA ALA A 210 0.89 52.06 -32.25
C ALA A 210 0.64 52.33 -30.76
N PRO A 211 1.39 53.21 -30.08
CA PRO A 211 1.08 53.60 -28.72
C PRO A 211 -0.07 54.62 -28.74
N LYS A 212 -1.21 54.27 -28.15
CA LYS A 212 -2.22 55.24 -27.73
C LYS A 212 -2.30 55.22 -26.20
N GLU A 213 -2.16 56.42 -25.67
CA GLU A 213 -2.09 56.89 -24.29
C GLU A 213 -2.73 55.99 -23.23
N LEU A 214 -1.93 55.67 -22.19
CA LEU A 214 -2.35 55.02 -20.96
C LEU A 214 -3.40 55.86 -20.22
N THR A 215 -4.60 55.32 -20.09
CA THR A 215 -5.41 55.50 -18.88
C THR A 215 -5.20 54.27 -17.99
N ASN A 216 -4.72 54.47 -16.77
CA ASN A 216 -4.50 53.46 -15.74
C ASN A 216 -5.83 52.79 -15.31
N GLU A 217 -6.33 51.84 -16.11
CA GLU A 217 -7.22 50.80 -15.60
C GLU A 217 -6.40 49.52 -15.54
N GLU A 218 -5.84 49.24 -14.36
CA GLU A 218 -5.24 47.95 -14.03
C GLU A 218 -6.30 46.88 -14.33
N THR A 219 -6.03 46.01 -15.30
CA THR A 219 -6.84 44.82 -15.56
C THR A 219 -6.81 43.95 -14.30
N THR A 220 -7.82 44.10 -13.44
CA THR A 220 -7.94 43.39 -12.18
C THR A 220 -8.17 41.91 -12.47
N SER A 221 -7.25 41.07 -12.02
CA SER A 221 -7.39 39.62 -12.12
C SER A 221 -8.60 39.16 -11.29
N ARG A 222 -9.40 38.20 -11.77
CA ARG A 222 -10.53 37.62 -11.03
C ARG A 222 -10.06 36.59 -10.00
N ALA A 223 -9.00 36.90 -9.25
CA ALA A 223 -8.39 36.01 -8.26
C ALA A 223 -9.38 35.51 -7.20
N TRP A 224 -10.39 36.32 -6.86
CA TRP A 224 -11.47 35.95 -5.95
C TRP A 224 -12.30 34.75 -6.44
N ILE A 225 -12.39 34.52 -7.76
CA ILE A 225 -13.09 33.34 -8.30
C ILE A 225 -12.29 32.07 -8.00
N ALA A 226 -10.96 32.12 -8.13
CA ALA A 226 -10.11 31.01 -7.76
C ALA A 226 -10.24 30.70 -6.26
N ALA A 227 -10.28 31.73 -5.41
CA ALA A 227 -10.50 31.57 -3.97
C ALA A 227 -11.88 30.92 -3.67
N GLU A 228 -12.96 31.37 -4.32
CA GLU A 228 -14.30 30.81 -4.18
C GLU A 228 -14.38 29.32 -4.58
N ILE A 229 -13.72 28.94 -5.70
CA ILE A 229 -13.62 27.54 -6.14
C ILE A 229 -12.86 26.70 -5.12
N LEU A 230 -11.73 27.20 -4.62
CA LEU A 230 -10.90 26.50 -3.63
C LEU A 230 -11.64 26.31 -2.30
N CYS A 231 -12.38 27.32 -1.83
CA CYS A 231 -13.18 27.23 -0.59
C CYS A 231 -14.38 26.29 -0.74
N THR A 232 -15.01 26.20 -1.92
CA THR A 232 -16.11 25.25 -2.20
C THR A 232 -15.66 23.79 -2.11
N TRP A 233 -14.38 23.52 -2.36
CA TRP A 233 -13.67 22.26 -2.11
C TRP A 233 -14.09 21.03 -2.93
N LYS A 234 -15.36 20.62 -2.88
CA LYS A 234 -15.91 19.43 -3.59
C LYS A 234 -17.19 19.80 -4.34
N TRP A 235 -17.41 19.26 -5.54
CA TRP A 235 -18.63 19.48 -6.32
C TRP A 235 -18.97 18.26 -7.19
N SER A 236 -20.14 18.29 -7.84
CA SER A 236 -20.55 17.18 -8.72
C SER A 236 -19.57 17.04 -9.90
N GLY A 237 -18.83 15.93 -9.91
CA GLY A 237 -17.89 15.59 -10.99
C GLY A 237 -16.46 16.13 -10.82
N GLY A 238 -16.09 16.70 -9.66
CA GLY A 238 -14.72 17.19 -9.42
C GLY A 238 -14.47 17.72 -8.01
N SER A 239 -13.23 18.13 -7.74
CA SER A 239 -12.82 18.79 -6.50
C SER A 239 -11.68 19.78 -6.76
N ALA A 240 -11.42 20.66 -5.78
CA ALA A 240 -10.33 21.63 -5.82
C ALA A 240 -8.98 20.94 -6.05
N VAL A 241 -8.72 19.83 -5.35
CA VAL A 241 -7.44 19.09 -5.43
C VAL A 241 -7.33 18.22 -6.68
N ALA A 242 -8.43 17.59 -7.12
CA ALA A 242 -8.41 16.65 -8.24
C ALA A 242 -8.57 17.33 -9.61
N SER A 243 -9.26 18.47 -9.67
CA SER A 243 -9.60 19.14 -10.93
C SER A 243 -8.91 20.50 -11.05
N PHE A 244 -9.24 21.46 -10.18
CA PHE A 244 -8.85 22.86 -10.34
C PHE A 244 -7.34 23.11 -10.13
N LEU A 245 -6.75 22.61 -9.05
CA LEU A 245 -5.32 22.81 -8.72
C LEU A 245 -4.37 22.22 -9.79
N PRO A 246 -4.61 21.00 -10.32
CA PRO A 246 -3.87 20.49 -11.47
C PRO A 246 -3.97 21.40 -12.70
N LEU A 247 -5.17 21.87 -13.06
CA LEU A 247 -5.38 22.78 -14.19
C LEU A 247 -4.62 24.10 -14.00
N LEU A 248 -4.68 24.69 -12.79
CA LEU A 248 -3.93 25.88 -12.41
C LEU A 248 -2.41 25.65 -12.50
N SER A 249 -1.91 24.49 -12.07
CA SER A 249 -0.48 24.18 -12.12
C SER A 249 0.05 24.01 -13.55
N VAL A 250 -0.73 23.39 -14.43
CA VAL A 250 -0.34 23.15 -15.83
C VAL A 250 -0.33 24.46 -16.63
N SER A 251 -1.36 25.31 -16.47
CA SER A 251 -1.41 26.61 -17.15
C SER A 251 -0.25 27.51 -16.73
N ILE A 252 0.08 27.51 -15.43
CA ILE A 252 1.18 28.32 -14.88
C ILE A 252 2.55 27.70 -15.17
N LYS A 253 2.67 26.46 -15.64
CA LYS A 253 3.95 25.92 -16.11
C LYS A 253 4.24 26.25 -17.57
N ASN A 254 3.21 26.33 -18.42
CA ASN A 254 3.39 26.37 -19.88
C ASN A 254 3.79 27.74 -20.49
N GLU A 255 3.40 28.85 -19.88
CA GLU A 255 3.73 30.23 -20.34
C GLU A 255 5.08 30.78 -19.77
N LYS A 256 5.49 32.02 -20.11
CA LYS A 256 6.79 32.61 -19.67
C LYS A 256 6.71 34.07 -19.21
N TYR A 257 5.59 34.51 -18.63
CA TYR A 257 5.31 35.95 -18.41
C TYR A 257 5.17 36.38 -16.92
N PRO A 258 5.46 37.66 -16.59
CA PRO A 258 5.50 38.19 -15.22
C PRO A 258 4.14 38.34 -14.50
N PHE A 259 3.02 38.14 -15.20
CA PHE A 259 1.66 38.21 -14.61
C PHE A 259 1.30 37.00 -13.72
N ARG A 260 2.17 35.98 -13.71
CA ARG A 260 2.00 34.75 -12.91
C ARG A 260 2.02 35.01 -11.42
N ASP A 261 3.01 35.77 -10.98
CA ASP A 261 3.22 36.03 -9.56
C ASP A 261 2.11 36.94 -9.03
N SER A 262 1.68 37.96 -9.78
CA SER A 262 0.58 38.84 -9.37
C SER A 262 -0.76 38.12 -9.19
N LEU A 263 -1.10 37.15 -10.05
CA LEU A 263 -2.34 36.38 -9.90
C LEU A 263 -2.25 35.44 -8.70
N LEU A 264 -1.15 34.68 -8.57
CA LEU A 264 -0.97 33.75 -7.45
C LEU A 264 -0.89 34.48 -6.11
N ASP A 265 -0.22 35.63 -6.06
CA ASP A 265 -0.14 36.48 -4.88
C ASP A 265 -1.51 37.02 -4.49
N SER A 266 -2.31 37.47 -5.47
CA SER A 266 -3.68 37.92 -5.21
C SER A 266 -4.58 36.80 -4.66
N ILE A 267 -4.46 35.58 -5.19
CA ILE A 267 -5.22 34.42 -4.67
C ILE A 267 -4.75 34.08 -3.25
N PHE A 268 -3.43 34.08 -3.03
CA PHE A 268 -2.85 33.81 -1.73
C PHE A 268 -3.28 34.84 -0.67
N ASP A 269 -3.23 36.13 -1.00
CA ASP A 269 -3.61 37.22 -0.08
C ASP A 269 -5.08 37.13 0.31
N ILE A 270 -5.97 36.86 -0.66
CA ILE A 270 -7.40 36.64 -0.41
C ILE A 270 -7.63 35.49 0.57
N LEU A 271 -6.98 34.35 0.33
CA LEU A 271 -7.14 33.17 1.18
C LEU A 271 -6.53 33.37 2.57
N LEU A 272 -5.38 34.06 2.65
CA LEU A 272 -4.71 34.39 3.90
C LEU A 272 -5.56 35.35 4.74
N ASP A 273 -6.08 36.42 4.14
CA ASP A 273 -6.91 37.38 4.85
C ASP A 273 -8.24 36.75 5.30
N GLY A 274 -8.83 35.87 4.47
CA GLY A 274 -9.98 35.04 4.87
C GLY A 274 -9.67 34.17 6.09
N ALA A 275 -8.54 33.44 6.07
CA ALA A 275 -8.11 32.60 7.18
C ALA A 275 -7.79 33.41 8.46
N LEU A 276 -7.25 34.63 8.33
CA LEU A 276 -6.98 35.52 9.46
C LEU A 276 -8.26 36.08 10.10
N VAL A 277 -9.33 36.27 9.32
CA VAL A 277 -10.63 36.75 9.81
C VAL A 277 -11.43 35.61 10.45
N HIS A 278 -11.47 34.44 9.81
CA HIS A 278 -12.25 33.28 10.22
C HIS A 278 -11.49 32.30 11.12
N GLY A 279 -10.29 32.68 11.59
CA GLY A 279 -9.31 31.84 12.28
C GLY A 279 -9.77 31.23 13.60
N ASP A 280 -10.77 30.37 13.54
CA ASP A 280 -10.94 29.29 14.49
C ASP A 280 -10.05 28.14 14.02
N SER A 281 -9.11 27.73 14.87
CA SER A 281 -8.35 26.52 14.62
C SER A 281 -9.30 25.35 14.81
N GLY A 282 -10.09 25.01 13.80
CA GLY A 282 -10.83 23.74 13.72
C GLY A 282 -9.93 22.50 13.73
N LEU A 283 -8.66 22.65 14.15
CA LEU A 283 -7.73 21.58 14.42
C LEU A 283 -8.22 20.82 15.64
N LYS A 284 -8.85 19.68 15.39
CA LYS A 284 -8.89 18.62 16.39
C LYS A 284 -7.44 18.27 16.72
N SER A 285 -7.12 18.13 18.01
CA SER A 285 -5.80 17.72 18.53
C SER A 285 -5.22 16.46 17.85
N SER A 286 -6.06 15.70 17.15
CA SER A 286 -5.75 14.56 16.28
C SER A 286 -4.97 14.88 14.99
N PHE A 287 -4.79 16.13 14.58
CA PHE A 287 -4.05 16.43 13.33
C PHE A 287 -2.56 16.09 13.45
N ILE A 288 -2.05 15.22 12.57
CA ILE A 288 -0.65 14.80 12.53
C ILE A 288 0.12 15.75 11.61
N LEU A 289 0.81 16.71 12.23
CA LEU A 289 1.37 17.89 11.58
C LEU A 289 2.41 17.58 10.49
N TRP A 290 3.22 16.53 10.68
CA TRP A 290 4.30 16.14 9.75
C TRP A 290 3.85 15.29 8.55
N LEU A 291 2.56 14.92 8.47
CA LEU A 291 2.02 13.99 7.48
C LEU A 291 1.01 14.62 6.51
N ALA A 292 0.97 15.95 6.40
CA ALA A 292 0.07 16.70 5.54
C ALA A 292 0.25 16.37 4.03
N ARG A 293 -0.20 15.19 3.61
CA ARG A 293 -0.30 14.73 2.22
C ARG A 293 -1.77 14.46 1.91
N GLY A 294 -2.28 15.16 0.90
CA GLY A 294 -3.51 14.85 0.17
C GLY A 294 -4.77 14.68 1.03
N ASN A 295 -4.98 13.47 1.57
CA ASN A 295 -6.20 13.06 2.26
C ASN A 295 -6.36 13.68 3.65
N GLU A 296 -5.27 14.10 4.31
CA GLU A 296 -5.35 14.74 5.64
C GLU A 296 -5.84 16.20 5.58
N LEU A 297 -5.72 16.87 4.43
CA LEU A 297 -6.23 18.24 4.23
C LEU A 297 -7.77 18.29 4.23
N ASP A 298 -8.45 17.19 3.88
CA ASP A 298 -9.90 17.07 3.95
C ASP A 298 -10.43 17.22 5.39
N LYS A 299 -9.60 16.90 6.41
CA LYS A 299 -9.97 16.93 7.83
C LYS A 299 -9.97 18.35 8.44
N ILE A 300 -9.47 19.34 7.70
CA ILE A 300 -9.46 20.74 8.16
C ILE A 300 -10.88 21.32 7.96
N GLU A 301 -11.51 21.70 9.07
CA GLU A 301 -12.88 22.25 9.08
C GLU A 301 -12.93 23.69 8.54
N GLU A 302 -11.88 24.49 8.80
CA GLU A 302 -11.81 25.88 8.34
C GLU A 302 -11.49 25.95 6.83
N THR A 303 -12.42 26.53 6.07
CA THR A 303 -12.44 26.52 4.62
C THR A 303 -11.29 27.28 3.96
N PHE A 304 -10.96 28.48 4.46
CA PHE A 304 -9.94 29.34 3.86
C PHE A 304 -8.53 28.79 4.10
N LEU A 305 -8.25 28.28 5.29
CA LEU A 305 -7.00 27.63 5.68
C LEU A 305 -6.78 26.34 4.90
N ARG A 306 -7.82 25.52 4.73
CA ARG A 306 -7.75 24.31 3.90
C ARG A 306 -7.41 24.65 2.44
N ALA A 307 -8.06 25.67 1.88
CA ALA A 307 -7.79 26.16 0.53
C ALA A 307 -6.37 26.73 0.41
N LEU A 308 -5.93 27.54 1.37
CA LEU A 308 -4.61 28.16 1.42
C LEU A 308 -3.49 27.11 1.46
N LEU A 309 -3.59 26.13 2.37
CA LEU A 309 -2.60 25.06 2.49
C LEU A 309 -2.51 24.21 1.23
N SER A 310 -3.66 23.88 0.63
CA SER A 310 -3.72 23.10 -0.60
C SER A 310 -3.05 23.83 -1.77
N LEU A 311 -3.24 25.15 -1.85
CA LEU A 311 -2.55 26.00 -2.81
C LEU A 311 -1.04 25.99 -2.56
N LEU A 312 -0.59 26.27 -1.33
CA LEU A 312 0.83 26.29 -0.97
C LEU A 312 1.55 24.97 -1.25
N VAL A 313 0.99 23.86 -0.78
CA VAL A 313 1.53 22.51 -1.01
C VAL A 313 1.63 22.23 -2.51
N THR A 314 0.61 22.60 -3.29
CA THR A 314 0.61 22.39 -4.74
C THR A 314 1.67 23.25 -5.44
N LEU A 315 1.79 24.53 -5.09
CA LEU A 315 2.73 25.46 -5.73
C LEU A 315 4.18 25.10 -5.45
N PHE A 316 4.53 24.73 -4.21
CA PHE A 316 5.89 24.32 -3.86
C PHE A 316 6.24 22.92 -4.37
N LYS A 317 5.34 21.93 -4.25
CA LYS A 317 5.56 20.57 -4.77
C LYS A 317 5.81 20.57 -6.29
N ASN A 318 5.14 21.46 -7.01
CA ASN A 318 5.30 21.63 -8.45
C ASN A 318 6.48 22.52 -8.85
N SER A 319 7.24 23.04 -7.88
CA SER A 319 8.34 24.00 -8.08
C SER A 319 7.93 25.27 -8.83
N ILE A 320 6.67 25.70 -8.67
CA ILE A 320 6.17 26.97 -9.23
C ILE A 320 6.68 28.13 -8.37
N TRP A 321 6.48 28.04 -7.05
CA TRP A 321 7.13 28.90 -6.08
C TRP A 321 8.41 28.25 -5.57
N GLN A 322 9.46 29.06 -5.40
CA GLN A 322 10.77 28.63 -4.93
C GLN A 322 11.02 29.12 -3.50
N GLY A 323 12.14 28.68 -2.90
CA GLY A 323 12.49 29.00 -1.51
C GLY A 323 12.51 30.50 -1.19
N GLU A 324 12.89 31.37 -2.13
CA GLU A 324 12.87 32.83 -1.92
C GLU A 324 11.46 33.36 -1.61
N LYS A 325 10.45 32.82 -2.29
CA LYS A 325 9.04 33.15 -2.03
C LYS A 325 8.59 32.61 -0.68
N ALA A 326 9.03 31.41 -0.30
CA ALA A 326 8.76 30.86 1.02
C ALA A 326 9.33 31.75 2.15
N THR A 327 10.56 32.27 2.00
CA THR A 327 11.15 33.22 2.95
C THR A 327 10.37 34.53 3.02
N MET A 328 9.91 35.06 1.88
CA MET A 328 9.08 36.27 1.82
C MET A 328 7.76 36.08 2.57
N ILE A 329 7.07 34.96 2.32
CA ILE A 329 5.81 34.62 3.00
C ILE A 329 6.05 34.44 4.50
N PHE A 330 7.12 33.72 4.90
CA PHE A 330 7.48 33.52 6.29
C PHE A 330 7.69 34.86 7.03
N ARG A 331 8.45 35.79 6.43
CA ARG A 331 8.66 37.14 6.97
C ARG A 331 7.34 37.93 7.10
N MET A 332 6.48 37.84 6.10
CA MET A 332 5.18 38.50 6.13
C MET A 332 4.28 37.96 7.26
N LEU A 333 4.28 36.64 7.47
CA LEU A 333 3.51 36.01 8.56
C LEU A 333 4.03 36.42 9.94
N ILE A 334 5.34 36.52 10.13
CA ILE A 334 5.94 37.04 11.37
C ILE A 334 5.46 38.48 11.64
N ASN A 335 5.46 39.33 10.61
CA ASN A 335 4.98 40.71 10.74
C ASN A 335 3.48 40.77 11.05
N LYS A 336 2.67 39.85 10.53
CA LYS A 336 1.23 39.76 10.86
C LYS A 336 0.96 39.13 12.24
N LEU A 337 1.89 38.33 12.77
CA LEU A 337 1.85 37.78 14.12
C LEU A 337 2.11 38.86 15.19
N TYR A 338 3.15 39.68 14.98
CA TYR A 338 3.56 40.76 15.89
C TYR A 338 3.03 42.12 15.43
N MET A 339 1.83 42.47 15.87
CA MET A 339 1.24 43.80 15.63
C MET A 339 1.66 44.77 16.74
N GLY A 340 2.92 45.22 16.73
CA GLY A 340 3.52 45.98 17.83
C GLY A 340 3.86 45.07 19.02
N GLU A 341 3.34 45.39 20.22
CA GLU A 341 3.50 44.53 21.42
C GLU A 341 2.40 43.44 21.53
N ALA A 342 1.35 43.51 20.71
CA ALA A 342 0.22 42.58 20.75
C ALA A 342 0.41 41.39 19.79
N ILE A 343 0.02 40.20 20.24
CA ILE A 343 -0.01 38.98 19.42
C ILE A 343 -1.36 38.86 18.75
N ASN A 344 -1.35 38.68 17.43
CA ASN A 344 -2.55 38.35 16.68
C ASN A 344 -2.91 36.87 16.90
N GLN A 345 -3.90 36.62 17.77
CA GLN A 345 -4.34 35.26 18.11
C GLN A 345 -4.86 34.46 16.90
N ASN A 346 -5.59 35.11 15.99
CA ASN A 346 -6.06 34.44 14.77
C ASN A 346 -4.88 34.05 13.87
N CYS A 347 -3.85 34.90 13.77
CA CYS A 347 -2.62 34.55 13.08
C CYS A 347 -1.91 33.36 13.75
N LEU A 348 -1.82 33.36 15.08
CA LEU A 348 -1.17 32.29 15.84
C LEU A 348 -1.88 30.94 15.66
N LYS A 349 -3.21 30.93 15.51
CA LYS A 349 -4.01 29.72 15.26
C LYS A 349 -3.76 29.07 13.89
N ILE A 350 -3.52 29.88 12.85
CA ILE A 350 -3.30 29.38 11.48
C ILE A 350 -1.83 29.11 11.17
N LEU A 351 -0.92 29.77 11.89
CA LEU A 351 0.51 29.78 11.61
C LEU A 351 1.18 28.39 11.67
N PRO A 352 0.88 27.48 12.61
CA PRO A 352 1.54 26.17 12.69
C PRO A 352 1.46 25.37 11.38
N LEU A 353 0.29 25.34 10.73
CA LEU A 353 0.12 24.59 9.49
C LEU A 353 0.89 25.21 8.33
N ILE A 354 0.85 26.55 8.23
CA ILE A 354 1.52 27.28 7.15
C ILE A 354 3.04 27.17 7.31
N VAL A 355 3.55 27.37 8.54
CA VAL A 355 4.98 27.26 8.85
C VAL A 355 5.50 25.86 8.57
N ASN A 356 4.75 24.81 8.88
CA ASN A 356 5.17 23.45 8.59
C ASN A 356 5.48 23.23 7.09
N VAL A 357 4.59 23.70 6.21
CA VAL A 357 4.79 23.64 4.75
C VAL A 357 5.99 24.48 4.33
N LEU A 358 6.10 25.71 4.84
CA LEU A 358 7.21 26.61 4.48
C LEU A 358 8.57 26.05 4.91
N VAL A 359 8.70 25.57 6.15
CA VAL A 359 9.96 25.01 6.67
C VAL A 359 10.37 23.78 5.88
N GLN A 360 9.45 22.85 5.58
CA GLN A 360 9.73 21.69 4.74
C GLN A 360 10.30 22.09 3.36
N THR A 361 9.72 23.12 2.72
CA THR A 361 10.18 23.57 1.39
C THR A 361 11.55 24.26 1.43
N LEU A 362 11.84 24.97 2.52
CA LEU A 362 13.12 25.64 2.72
C LEU A 362 14.23 24.63 3.00
N CYS A 363 13.92 23.55 3.75
CA CYS A 363 14.90 22.52 4.09
C CYS A 363 15.20 21.51 2.96
N GLN A 364 14.30 21.27 1.99
CA GLN A 364 14.60 20.39 0.85
C GLN A 364 15.77 20.87 -0.02
N ARG A 365 16.14 22.16 0.07
CA ARG A 365 17.23 22.78 -0.68
C ARG A 365 18.63 22.38 -0.17
N SER A 366 18.77 22.00 1.10
CA SER A 366 20.07 21.65 1.70
C SER A 366 20.57 20.25 1.35
N PHE A 367 19.67 19.33 0.99
CA PHE A 367 20.03 17.94 0.66
C PHE A 367 20.36 17.71 -0.82
N THR A 368 19.90 18.57 -1.74
CA THR A 368 20.11 18.39 -3.20
C THR A 368 21.39 19.03 -3.74
N SER A 369 22.14 19.79 -2.94
CA SER A 369 23.41 20.43 -3.35
C SER A 369 24.65 19.55 -3.14
N GLY A 370 24.48 18.29 -2.75
CA GLY A 370 25.56 17.32 -2.56
C GLY A 370 26.03 16.63 -3.83
N ASP A 371 26.44 17.39 -4.86
CA ASP A 371 27.32 16.87 -5.94
C ASP A 371 27.89 18.01 -6.81
N SER A 372 28.52 19.00 -6.17
CA SER A 372 29.54 19.81 -6.85
C SER A 372 30.57 20.27 -5.84
N GLY A 373 31.68 19.55 -5.77
CA GLY A 373 32.85 19.94 -4.99
C GLY A 373 33.43 21.24 -5.53
N THR A 374 33.08 22.35 -4.87
CA THR A 374 33.91 23.55 -4.80
C THR A 374 33.49 24.30 -3.54
N ASP A 375 34.44 24.45 -2.62
CA ASP A 375 34.36 25.31 -1.45
C ASP A 375 33.93 26.72 -1.88
N ALA A 376 32.65 27.03 -1.66
CA ALA A 376 32.13 28.38 -1.62
C ALA A 376 31.14 28.43 -0.45
N GLN A 377 31.64 28.85 0.71
CA GLN A 377 30.85 29.44 1.78
C GLN A 377 30.03 30.59 1.17
N LEU A 378 28.78 30.32 0.83
CA LEU A 378 27.76 31.32 0.56
C LEU A 378 26.84 31.32 1.79
N ASP A 379 27.19 32.18 2.76
CA ASP A 379 26.30 32.53 3.86
C ASP A 379 25.00 33.09 3.28
N CYS A 380 23.93 32.29 3.26
CA CYS A 380 22.61 32.78 2.93
C CYS A 380 22.03 33.48 4.16
N SER A 381 21.84 34.80 4.08
CA SER A 381 21.24 35.63 5.14
C SER A 381 19.85 35.16 5.59
N ASP A 382 19.18 34.31 4.80
CA ASP A 382 17.80 33.87 5.01
C ASP A 382 17.67 32.64 5.94
N ASP A 383 18.67 31.75 5.99
CA ASP A 383 18.67 30.61 6.94
C ASP A 383 18.79 31.09 8.40
N ASN A 384 19.50 32.20 8.61
CA ASN A 384 19.61 32.85 9.92
C ASN A 384 18.26 33.39 10.43
N LEU A 385 17.35 33.83 9.56
CA LEU A 385 16.07 34.40 9.98
C LEU A 385 15.16 33.35 10.63
N ILE A 386 15.06 32.16 10.03
CA ILE A 386 14.26 31.05 10.56
C ILE A 386 14.85 30.58 11.88
N GLN A 387 16.17 30.38 11.92
CA GLN A 387 16.85 29.89 13.11
C GLN A 387 16.69 30.84 14.31
N VAL A 388 16.84 32.15 14.09
CA VAL A 388 16.63 33.16 15.14
C VAL A 388 15.17 33.16 15.60
N THR A 389 14.22 33.19 14.66
CA THR A 389 12.79 33.23 14.99
C THR A 389 12.33 31.98 15.76
N VAL A 390 12.78 30.79 15.37
CA VAL A 390 12.43 29.54 16.05
C VAL A 390 13.03 29.47 17.45
N LYS A 391 14.25 29.99 17.66
CA LYS A 391 14.82 30.13 19.01
C LYS A 391 13.99 31.05 19.88
N ASP A 392 13.56 32.21 19.36
CA ASP A 392 12.69 33.15 20.11
C ASP A 392 11.36 32.48 20.50
N TRP A 393 10.78 31.66 19.63
CA TRP A 393 9.57 30.88 19.93
C TRP A 393 9.80 29.78 20.97
N LEU A 394 10.94 29.09 20.92
CA LEU A 394 11.33 28.10 21.94
C LEU A 394 11.52 28.75 23.31
N GLU A 395 12.22 29.88 23.39
CA GLU A 395 12.39 30.64 24.64
C GLU A 395 11.05 31.13 25.19
N ARG A 396 10.14 31.53 24.31
CA ARG A 396 8.77 31.88 24.69
C ARG A 396 8.02 30.70 25.27
N VAL A 397 8.08 29.51 24.66
CA VAL A 397 7.48 28.28 25.22
C VAL A 397 8.14 27.89 26.55
N LEU A 398 9.45 28.08 26.69
CA LEU A 398 10.16 27.91 27.97
C LEU A 398 9.71 28.91 29.05
N SER A 399 9.12 30.05 28.71
CA SER A 399 8.55 30.97 29.69
C SER A 399 7.16 30.54 30.19
N LEU A 400 6.42 29.73 29.42
CA LEU A 400 5.09 29.25 29.76
C LEU A 400 5.11 28.14 30.83
N PRO A 401 4.06 27.95 31.64
CA PRO A 401 3.98 26.83 32.58
C PRO A 401 4.05 25.47 31.85
N PRO A 402 4.48 24.39 32.54
CA PRO A 402 4.54 23.07 31.94
C PRO A 402 3.14 22.56 31.57
N LEU A 403 3.04 21.78 30.50
CA LEU A 403 1.82 21.19 29.94
C LEU A 403 1.01 20.40 30.99
N ILE A 404 1.67 19.80 31.98
CA ILE A 404 1.02 19.04 33.05
C ILE A 404 0.19 19.96 33.99
N ALA A 405 0.56 21.25 34.09
CA ALA A 405 -0.14 22.25 34.89
C ALA A 405 -1.25 22.99 34.13
N TRP A 406 -1.57 22.54 32.90
CA TRP A 406 -2.49 23.25 32.02
C TRP A 406 -3.95 23.16 32.51
N GLN A 407 -4.58 24.33 32.64
CA GLN A 407 -6.02 24.49 32.86
C GLN A 407 -6.71 24.88 31.55
N ALA A 408 -7.91 24.35 31.27
CA ALA A 408 -8.61 24.42 29.99
C ALA A 408 -8.92 25.82 29.41
N GLU A 409 -8.56 26.90 30.10
CA GLU A 409 -8.84 28.30 29.73
C GLU A 409 -7.57 29.11 29.33
N GLN A 410 -6.42 28.46 29.16
CA GLN A 410 -5.16 29.13 28.79
C GLN A 410 -4.81 28.91 27.29
N ASP A 411 -4.72 30.02 26.52
CA ASP A 411 -4.24 30.12 25.11
C ASP A 411 -2.74 29.77 24.98
N MET A 412 -2.36 28.54 25.34
CA MET A 412 -0.98 28.03 25.25
C MET A 412 -0.82 26.98 24.16
N GLU A 413 -1.92 26.45 23.63
CA GLU A 413 -1.93 25.36 22.65
C GLU A 413 -1.21 25.74 21.37
N GLU A 414 -1.50 26.94 20.88
CA GLU A 414 -1.07 27.41 19.58
C GLU A 414 0.45 27.66 19.54
N TRP A 415 1.06 28.05 20.67
CA TRP A 415 2.51 28.21 20.78
C TRP A 415 3.24 26.86 20.75
N PHE A 416 2.71 25.83 21.42
CA PHE A 416 3.29 24.48 21.33
C PHE A 416 3.12 23.91 19.92
N GLN A 417 1.95 24.09 19.29
CA GLN A 417 1.73 23.69 17.90
C GLN A 417 2.71 24.38 16.95
N LEU A 418 2.95 25.68 17.14
CA LEU A 418 3.86 26.47 16.31
C LEU A 418 5.30 25.97 16.41
N VAL A 419 5.79 25.71 17.62
CA VAL A 419 7.13 25.15 17.81
C VAL A 419 7.23 23.75 17.20
N ILE A 420 6.23 22.89 17.42
CA ILE A 420 6.19 21.55 16.84
C ILE A 420 6.20 21.61 15.29
N ALA A 421 5.55 22.60 14.68
CA ALA A 421 5.52 22.81 13.24
C ALA A 421 6.89 23.04 12.61
N CYS A 422 7.82 23.61 13.37
CA CYS A 422 9.15 24.00 12.90
C CYS A 422 10.12 22.82 12.73
N TYR A 423 9.67 21.61 13.06
CA TYR A 423 10.46 20.37 13.04
C TYR A 423 9.81 19.28 12.18
N PRO A 424 9.78 19.46 10.84
CA PRO A 424 9.12 18.53 9.92
C PRO A 424 9.90 17.23 9.72
N PHE A 425 9.16 16.14 9.53
CA PHE A 425 9.70 14.83 9.18
C PHE A 425 9.28 14.43 7.76
N GLY A 426 10.21 13.82 7.03
CA GLY A 426 10.02 13.35 5.66
C GLY A 426 9.89 11.84 5.59
N ALA A 427 9.06 11.36 4.65
CA ALA A 427 8.93 9.94 4.33
C ALA A 427 9.89 9.56 3.19
N SER A 428 10.83 8.64 3.45
CA SER A 428 11.74 8.10 2.43
C SER A 428 10.96 7.27 1.40
N SER A 429 11.31 7.42 0.12
CA SER A 429 10.79 6.58 -0.96
C SER A 429 11.10 5.10 -0.67
N GLY A 430 10.06 4.30 -0.42
CA GLY A 430 10.15 2.83 -0.23
C GLY A 430 10.00 2.34 1.21
N THR A 431 10.37 3.13 2.21
CA THR A 431 10.12 2.86 3.64
C THR A 431 9.57 4.14 4.25
N ARG A 432 8.30 4.15 4.66
CA ARG A 432 7.64 5.31 5.31
C ARG A 432 8.20 5.59 6.72
N SER A 433 9.49 5.41 6.95
CA SER A 433 10.17 5.78 8.18
C SER A 433 10.40 7.30 8.22
N LEU A 434 10.04 7.96 9.31
CA LEU A 434 10.26 9.40 9.51
C LEU A 434 11.76 9.73 9.51
N ARG A 435 12.19 10.67 8.66
CA ARG A 435 13.54 11.26 8.71
C ARG A 435 13.42 12.74 9.04
N PRO A 436 14.24 13.27 9.97
CA PRO A 436 14.31 14.71 10.17
C PRO A 436 14.66 15.40 8.85
N GLU A 437 13.87 16.38 8.42
CA GLU A 437 14.13 17.11 7.17
C GLU A 437 14.98 18.36 7.36
N ARG A 438 15.30 18.73 8.60
CA ARG A 438 16.04 19.96 8.94
C ARG A 438 17.32 19.63 9.70
N ASP A 439 18.40 20.33 9.38
CA ASP A 439 19.61 20.30 10.20
C ASP A 439 19.52 21.41 11.27
N ILE A 440 19.66 21.02 12.53
CA ILE A 440 19.50 21.90 13.69
C ILE A 440 20.85 22.11 14.40
N SER A 441 21.13 23.36 14.79
CA SER A 441 22.32 23.71 15.58
C SER A 441 22.28 23.16 17.00
N LEU A 442 23.46 23.06 17.63
CA LEU A 442 23.57 22.55 19.00
C LEU A 442 22.77 23.38 20.01
N GLU A 443 22.75 24.70 19.88
CA GLU A 443 21.98 25.61 20.75
C GLU A 443 20.47 25.33 20.67
N GLU A 444 19.93 25.16 19.47
CA GLU A 444 18.50 24.89 19.28
C GLU A 444 18.12 23.49 19.80
N ARG A 445 19.00 22.50 19.66
CA ARG A 445 18.81 21.17 20.28
C ARG A 445 18.76 21.25 21.82
N MET A 446 19.62 22.06 22.43
CA MET A 446 19.61 22.25 23.88
C MET A 446 18.31 22.88 24.36
N LEU A 447 17.79 23.89 23.65
CA LEU A 447 16.50 24.50 23.95
C LEU A 447 15.33 23.51 23.84
N ILE A 448 15.30 22.65 22.81
CA ILE A 448 14.28 21.59 22.67
C ILE A 448 14.33 20.63 23.88
N LEU A 449 15.53 20.23 24.30
CA LEU A 449 15.72 19.35 25.46
C LEU A 449 15.29 20.03 26.76
N GLU A 450 15.56 21.33 26.92
CA GLU A 450 15.08 22.10 28.07
C GLU A 450 13.55 22.17 28.09
N VAL A 451 12.90 22.38 26.93
CA VAL A 451 11.44 22.35 26.82
C VAL A 451 10.91 20.99 27.25
N PHE A 452 11.53 19.92 26.76
CA PHE A 452 11.18 18.54 27.07
C PHE A 452 11.32 18.22 28.57
N ARG A 453 12.48 18.54 29.18
CA ARG A 453 12.75 18.31 30.61
C ARG A 453 11.88 19.17 31.52
N LYS A 454 11.55 20.40 31.10
CA LYS A 454 10.63 21.27 31.83
C LYS A 454 9.24 20.64 31.98
N GLN A 455 8.79 19.86 30.99
CA GLN A 455 7.52 19.15 31.08
C GLN A 455 7.53 18.04 32.15
N GLN A 456 8.68 17.70 32.74
CA GLN A 456 8.88 16.51 33.56
C GLN A 456 9.18 16.82 35.05
N HIS A 457 9.78 17.98 35.36
CA HIS A 457 10.26 18.31 36.72
C HIS A 457 9.17 18.62 37.77
N SER A 458 7.88 18.49 37.46
CA SER A 458 6.79 18.55 38.46
C SER A 458 6.42 17.18 39.07
N ALA A 459 7.20 16.13 38.78
CA ALA A 459 6.93 14.74 39.18
C ALA A 459 6.96 14.42 40.69
N ASN A 460 7.42 15.35 41.55
CA ASN A 460 7.28 15.18 43.01
C ASN A 460 5.83 15.36 43.50
N ALA A 461 4.89 15.74 42.63
CA ALA A 461 3.45 15.62 42.86
C ALA A 461 2.96 14.27 42.30
N SER A 462 3.31 13.18 42.99
CA SER A 462 2.72 11.86 42.78
C SER A 462 1.19 11.93 42.83
N ALA A 463 0.54 11.35 41.81
CA ALA A 463 -0.85 10.82 41.78
C ALA A 463 -1.88 11.44 40.82
N ALA A 464 -1.55 12.44 39.99
CA ALA A 464 -2.43 12.84 38.89
C ALA A 464 -1.67 13.48 37.73
N ILE A 465 -1.12 12.66 36.83
CA ILE A 465 -0.86 13.14 35.46
C ILE A 465 -2.21 13.65 34.93
N SER A 466 -2.24 14.87 34.38
CA SER A 466 -3.47 15.51 33.91
C SER A 466 -4.29 14.54 33.06
N LYS A 467 -5.56 14.26 33.43
CA LYS A 467 -6.46 13.36 32.70
C LYS A 467 -6.88 13.87 31.31
N LEU A 468 -6.31 14.98 30.84
CA LEU A 468 -6.68 15.63 29.58
C LEU A 468 -5.94 14.95 28.41
N PRO A 469 -6.67 14.35 27.45
CA PRO A 469 -6.06 13.69 26.29
C PRO A 469 -5.17 14.62 25.45
N VAL A 470 -5.51 15.92 25.41
CA VAL A 470 -4.77 16.96 24.68
C VAL A 470 -3.33 17.12 25.21
N VAL A 471 -3.12 17.02 26.52
CA VAL A 471 -1.78 17.12 27.12
C VAL A 471 -0.89 15.95 26.67
N HIS A 472 -1.44 14.73 26.70
CA HIS A 472 -0.73 13.54 26.23
C HIS A 472 -0.40 13.60 24.73
N MET A 473 -1.27 14.19 23.92
CA MET A 473 -1.00 14.44 22.51
C MET A 473 0.25 15.30 22.31
N TYR A 474 0.32 16.47 22.96
CA TYR A 474 1.47 17.37 22.80
C TYR A 474 2.75 16.80 23.39
N LEU A 475 2.68 16.12 24.54
CA LEU A 475 3.82 15.41 25.10
C LEU A 475 4.36 14.34 24.15
N SER A 476 3.47 13.58 23.50
CA SER A 476 3.86 12.57 22.52
C SER A 476 4.48 13.19 21.26
N LYS A 477 3.97 14.32 20.77
CA LYS A 477 4.55 15.07 19.63
C LYS A 477 5.94 15.63 19.97
N LEU A 478 6.10 16.23 21.15
CA LEU A 478 7.41 16.68 21.64
C LEU A 478 8.40 15.51 21.76
N MET A 479 7.95 14.32 22.18
CA MET A 479 8.79 13.13 22.25
C MET A 479 9.36 12.74 20.89
N VAL A 480 8.51 12.74 19.84
CA VAL A 480 8.94 12.43 18.46
C VAL A 480 10.04 13.40 18.02
N ILE A 481 9.87 14.70 18.28
CA ILE A 481 10.87 15.73 17.93
C ILE A 481 12.17 15.53 18.71
N SER A 482 12.09 15.37 20.03
CA SER A 482 13.26 15.20 20.89
C SER A 482 14.09 13.97 20.48
N VAL A 483 13.44 12.84 20.20
CA VAL A 483 14.15 11.62 19.73
C VAL A 483 14.66 11.79 18.29
N GLY A 484 13.88 12.42 17.42
CA GLY A 484 14.26 12.62 16.02
C GLY A 484 15.51 13.48 15.86
N TYR A 485 15.59 14.59 16.61
CA TYR A 485 16.58 15.63 16.41
C TYR A 485 17.66 15.72 17.50
N CYS A 486 17.37 15.28 18.73
CA CYS A 486 18.22 15.51 19.90
C CYS A 486 18.69 14.21 20.59
N TRP A 487 18.52 13.04 19.96
CA TRP A 487 18.86 11.74 20.59
C TRP A 487 20.32 11.60 21.02
N LYS A 488 21.26 12.34 20.40
CA LYS A 488 22.69 12.26 20.74
C LYS A 488 22.98 12.89 22.10
N GLU A 489 22.17 13.87 22.49
CA GLU A 489 22.33 14.70 23.67
C GLU A 489 21.48 14.21 24.87
N PHE A 490 20.79 13.07 24.74
CA PHE A 490 19.99 12.45 25.81
C PHE A 490 20.87 11.88 26.92
N THR A 491 20.50 12.17 28.17
CA THR A 491 21.05 11.55 29.38
C THR A 491 20.36 10.21 29.68
N GLU A 492 20.87 9.45 30.66
CA GLU A 492 20.21 8.20 31.08
C GLU A 492 18.78 8.43 31.62
N GLU A 493 18.57 9.54 32.34
CA GLU A 493 17.25 9.91 32.88
C GLU A 493 16.26 10.23 31.75
N ASP A 494 16.72 10.92 30.69
CA ASP A 494 15.90 11.23 29.53
C ASP A 494 15.45 9.93 28.80
N TRP A 495 16.34 8.94 28.70
CA TRP A 495 15.99 7.64 28.12
C TRP A 495 15.02 6.84 29.00
N GLU A 496 15.18 6.86 30.33
CA GLU A 496 14.24 6.20 31.25
C GLU A 496 12.83 6.76 31.10
N LEU A 497 12.72 8.08 31.00
CA LEU A 497 11.46 8.79 30.82
C LEU A 497 10.85 8.49 29.44
N PHE A 498 11.66 8.49 28.38
CA PHE A 498 11.24 8.09 27.05
C PHE A 498 10.57 6.71 27.06
N PHE A 499 11.25 5.68 27.58
CA PHE A 499 10.71 4.33 27.58
C PHE A 499 9.47 4.17 28.47
N SER A 500 9.44 4.85 29.62
CA SER A 500 8.28 4.84 30.52
C SER A 500 7.02 5.40 29.85
N GLN A 501 7.14 6.56 29.19
CA GLN A 501 6.02 7.21 28.51
C GLN A 501 5.56 6.45 27.27
N VAL A 502 6.48 6.03 26.40
CA VAL A 502 6.16 5.24 25.21
C VAL A 502 5.45 3.95 25.59
N ARG A 503 5.94 3.25 26.61
CA ARG A 503 5.28 2.05 27.13
C ARG A 503 3.88 2.33 27.64
N SER A 504 3.69 3.41 28.41
CA SER A 504 2.38 3.80 28.95
C SER A 504 1.36 4.05 27.83
N TRP A 505 1.74 4.85 26.82
CA TRP A 505 0.87 5.18 25.69
C TRP A 505 0.51 3.98 24.82
N ILE A 506 1.47 3.09 24.55
CA ILE A 506 1.21 1.85 23.82
C ILE A 506 0.32 0.92 24.65
N GLN A 507 0.54 0.84 25.97
CA GLN A 507 -0.31 0.02 26.86
C GLN A 507 -1.76 0.52 26.89
N SER A 508 -2.01 1.83 26.84
CA SER A 508 -3.37 2.37 26.74
C SER A 508 -4.08 1.90 25.46
N ALA A 509 -3.38 1.89 24.32
CA ALA A 509 -3.94 1.35 23.08
C ALA A 509 -4.14 -0.18 23.15
N VAL A 510 -3.22 -0.92 23.81
CA VAL A 510 -3.35 -2.36 24.03
C VAL A 510 -4.63 -2.68 24.80
N VAL A 511 -4.86 -2.02 25.94
CA VAL A 511 -6.04 -2.27 26.78
C VAL A 511 -7.34 -2.02 26.00
N MET A 512 -7.40 -0.94 25.23
CA MET A 512 -8.56 -0.63 24.38
C MET A 512 -8.79 -1.71 23.32
N MET A 513 -7.74 -2.18 22.63
CA MET A 513 -7.88 -3.25 21.63
C MET A 513 -8.21 -4.61 22.25
N GLU A 514 -7.74 -4.89 23.47
CA GLU A 514 -8.09 -6.10 24.22
C GLU A 514 -9.57 -6.10 24.61
N GLU A 515 -10.08 -4.97 25.12
CA GLU A 515 -11.50 -4.79 25.42
C GLU A 515 -12.38 -4.96 24.17
N ILE A 516 -11.99 -4.39 23.03
CA ILE A 516 -12.70 -4.59 21.75
C ILE A 516 -12.72 -6.08 21.38
N THR A 517 -11.58 -6.77 21.51
CA THR A 517 -11.47 -8.19 21.16
C THR A 517 -12.32 -9.08 22.07
N GLU A 518 -12.33 -8.81 23.38
CA GLU A 518 -13.17 -9.50 24.36
C GLU A 518 -14.66 -9.25 24.08
N ASN A 519 -15.06 -8.01 23.80
CA ASN A 519 -16.44 -7.67 23.46
C ASN A 519 -16.91 -8.36 22.16
N VAL A 520 -16.04 -8.46 21.15
CA VAL A 520 -16.33 -9.23 19.92
C VAL A 520 -16.50 -10.72 20.23
N ASN A 521 -15.62 -11.29 21.06
CA ASN A 521 -15.71 -12.68 21.52
C ASN A 521 -17.01 -12.96 22.27
N ASP A 522 -17.37 -12.11 23.22
CA ASP A 522 -18.58 -12.26 24.04
C ASP A 522 -19.85 -12.13 23.19
N THR A 523 -19.86 -11.18 22.25
CA THR A 523 -21.00 -11.00 21.34
C THR A 523 -21.22 -12.25 20.48
N ILE A 524 -20.16 -12.81 19.92
CA ILE A 524 -20.25 -13.98 19.01
C ILE A 524 -20.54 -15.27 19.77
N THR A 525 -19.86 -15.51 20.89
CA THR A 525 -20.07 -16.71 21.72
C THR A 525 -21.49 -16.77 22.27
N ASN A 526 -22.04 -15.65 22.74
CA ASN A 526 -23.42 -15.56 23.24
C ASN A 526 -24.48 -15.69 22.12
N CYS A 527 -24.14 -15.36 20.87
CA CYS A 527 -25.07 -15.45 19.73
C CYS A 527 -25.26 -16.87 19.18
N SER A 528 -24.37 -17.81 19.50
CA SER A 528 -24.50 -19.22 19.09
C SER A 528 -25.80 -19.90 19.60
N ALA A 529 -26.51 -19.28 20.56
CA ALA A 529 -27.77 -19.77 21.12
C ALA A 529 -29.06 -19.19 20.50
N SER A 530 -29.02 -18.07 19.77
CA SER A 530 -30.23 -17.46 19.17
C SER A 530 -29.91 -16.60 17.94
N LYS A 531 -30.59 -16.84 16.81
CA LYS A 531 -30.45 -16.06 15.56
C LYS A 531 -30.96 -14.61 15.75
N ASN A 532 -30.10 -13.72 16.21
CA ASN A 532 -30.39 -12.28 16.32
C ASN A 532 -29.91 -11.54 15.06
N PHE A 533 -30.81 -10.83 14.40
CA PHE A 533 -30.51 -9.95 13.25
C PHE A 533 -29.76 -8.65 13.64
N GLY A 534 -29.32 -8.49 14.90
CA GLY A 534 -28.67 -7.29 15.43
C GLY A 534 -27.14 -7.35 15.52
N VAL A 535 -26.53 -8.54 15.40
CA VAL A 535 -25.11 -8.78 15.71
C VAL A 535 -24.16 -7.92 14.87
N LEU A 536 -24.45 -7.75 13.57
CA LEU A 536 -23.60 -6.94 12.68
C LEU A 536 -23.56 -5.47 13.10
N LYS A 537 -24.69 -4.91 13.55
CA LYS A 537 -24.76 -3.52 14.05
C LYS A 537 -24.06 -3.37 15.40
N ASP A 538 -24.18 -4.38 16.26
CA ASP A 538 -23.48 -4.39 17.54
C ASP A 538 -21.96 -4.44 17.31
N LEU A 539 -21.49 -5.23 16.32
CA LEU A 539 -20.09 -5.27 15.90
C LEU A 539 -19.61 -3.91 15.33
N GLU A 540 -20.40 -3.26 14.47
CA GLU A 540 -20.07 -1.91 13.97
C GLU A 540 -19.86 -0.91 15.13
N GLN A 541 -20.66 -0.99 16.18
CA GLN A 541 -20.53 -0.12 17.36
C GLN A 541 -19.33 -0.49 18.23
N ILE A 542 -19.04 -1.77 18.43
CA ILE A 542 -17.92 -2.25 19.24
C ILE A 542 -16.57 -1.86 18.61
N VAL A 543 -16.46 -1.95 17.29
CA VAL A 543 -15.19 -1.76 16.58
C VAL A 543 -14.97 -0.28 16.20
N PHE A 544 -15.99 0.57 16.31
CA PHE A 544 -15.84 2.01 16.06
C PHE A 544 -15.00 2.70 17.14
N VAL A 545 -13.77 3.10 16.79
CA VAL A 545 -12.85 3.79 17.70
C VAL A 545 -12.67 5.26 17.32
N SER A 546 -13.26 6.16 18.10
CA SER A 546 -13.03 7.62 18.03
C SER A 546 -12.04 8.14 19.09
N ASP A 547 -11.34 7.24 19.78
CA ASP A 547 -10.54 7.59 20.95
C ASP A 547 -9.25 8.37 20.59
N PRO A 548 -8.97 9.53 21.20
CA PRO A 548 -7.70 10.26 21.03
C PRO A 548 -6.45 9.43 21.38
N CYS A 549 -6.56 8.33 22.13
CA CYS A 549 -5.48 7.40 22.45
C CYS A 549 -4.78 6.83 21.22
N ILE A 550 -5.48 6.58 20.10
CA ILE A 550 -4.83 6.08 18.87
C ILE A 550 -3.78 7.08 18.37
N ASN A 551 -4.11 8.37 18.34
CA ASN A 551 -3.19 9.40 17.85
C ASN A 551 -1.96 9.56 18.76
N VAL A 552 -2.13 9.41 20.08
CA VAL A 552 -1.02 9.37 21.03
C VAL A 552 -0.15 8.13 20.79
N ALA A 553 -0.77 6.97 20.55
CA ALA A 553 -0.08 5.73 20.23
C ALA A 553 0.68 5.80 18.89
N ILE A 554 0.14 6.47 17.87
CA ILE A 554 0.84 6.75 16.62
C ILE A 554 2.17 7.47 16.91
N ASN A 555 2.12 8.58 17.65
CA ASN A 555 3.34 9.33 17.99
C ASN A 555 4.32 8.48 18.84
N ALA A 556 3.81 7.63 19.74
CA ALA A 556 4.63 6.72 20.53
C ALA A 556 5.35 5.67 19.65
N LEU A 557 4.63 5.05 18.71
CA LEU A 557 5.17 4.09 17.75
C LEU A 557 6.24 4.74 16.86
N GLU A 558 6.00 5.97 16.40
CA GLU A 558 6.97 6.74 15.62
C GLU A 558 8.26 7.02 16.37
N SER A 559 8.12 7.49 17.61
CA SER A 559 9.25 7.74 18.49
C SER A 559 10.07 6.45 18.71
N PHE A 560 9.39 5.32 18.86
CA PHE A 560 10.02 4.01 19.02
C PHE A 560 10.69 3.48 17.73
N SER A 561 10.09 3.73 16.56
CA SER A 561 10.68 3.38 15.26
C SER A 561 11.92 4.24 14.96
N LEU A 562 11.89 5.54 15.28
CA LEU A 562 13.05 6.43 15.21
C LEU A 562 14.19 5.92 16.09
N PHE A 563 13.89 5.55 17.34
CA PHE A 563 14.84 4.96 18.27
C PHE A 563 15.47 3.66 17.73
N SER A 564 14.64 2.75 17.21
CA SER A 564 15.10 1.47 16.67
C SER A 564 16.06 1.65 15.49
N ARG A 565 15.86 2.70 14.66
CA ARG A 565 16.80 3.08 13.60
C ARG A 565 18.11 3.65 14.13
N VAL A 566 18.05 4.50 15.16
CA VAL A 566 19.25 5.06 15.82
C VAL A 566 20.16 3.93 16.33
N LEU A 567 19.57 2.91 16.96
CA LEU A 567 20.31 1.71 17.37
C LEU A 567 20.98 1.00 16.19
N GLY A 568 20.27 0.83 15.07
CA GLY A 568 20.82 0.21 13.86
C GLY A 568 22.03 0.97 13.28
N PHE A 569 22.01 2.31 13.29
CA PHE A 569 23.15 3.12 12.84
C PHE A 569 24.38 3.05 13.77
N GLN A 570 24.17 2.80 15.07
CA GLN A 570 25.27 2.66 16.03
C GLN A 570 25.96 1.30 15.96
N GLN A 571 25.23 0.22 15.66
CA GLN A 571 25.83 -1.11 15.46
C GLN A 571 26.81 -1.18 14.27
N LEU A 572 26.69 -0.26 13.31
CA LEU A 572 27.61 -0.12 12.17
C LEU A 572 28.85 0.74 12.48
N ASN A 573 28.82 1.59 13.52
CA ASN A 573 29.86 2.54 13.88
C ASN A 573 30.35 2.27 15.32
N ALA A 574 31.28 1.33 15.48
CA ALA A 574 31.73 0.81 16.78
C ALA A 574 32.56 1.77 17.66
N ASP A 575 32.80 3.01 17.23
CA ASP A 575 33.84 3.88 17.81
C ASP A 575 33.34 4.98 18.77
N ASN A 576 32.06 5.00 19.17
CA ASN A 576 31.54 6.03 20.10
C ASN A 576 30.83 5.44 21.34
N PRO A 577 31.33 5.70 22.57
CA PRO A 577 30.74 5.17 23.79
C PRO A 577 29.54 6.05 24.21
N ASN A 578 28.35 5.75 23.69
CA ASN A 578 27.10 6.32 24.20
C ASN A 578 26.43 5.35 25.21
N PRO A 579 25.65 5.85 26.20
CA PRO A 579 25.05 5.04 27.28
C PRO A 579 24.08 3.93 26.83
N LEU A 580 23.65 3.94 25.57
CA LEU A 580 22.81 2.92 24.93
C LEU A 580 23.55 1.58 24.67
N ALA A 581 24.88 1.55 24.69
CA ALA A 581 25.68 0.36 24.44
C ALA A 581 25.65 -0.70 25.57
N SER A 582 25.01 -0.39 26.71
CA SER A 582 25.05 -1.21 27.92
C SER A 582 24.04 -2.36 28.01
N GLY A 583 23.18 -2.56 27.01
CA GLY A 583 22.13 -3.61 27.03
C GLY A 583 21.03 -3.44 28.11
N ARG A 584 21.15 -2.42 28.98
CA ARG A 584 20.23 -2.14 30.10
C ARG A 584 18.78 -1.93 29.66
N TRP A 585 18.56 -1.40 28.46
CA TRP A 585 17.24 -1.04 27.95
C TRP A 585 16.53 -2.17 27.20
N ASP A 586 17.23 -3.27 26.92
CA ASP A 586 16.67 -4.45 26.24
C ASP A 586 15.39 -4.99 26.91
N PRO A 587 15.30 -5.18 28.24
CA PRO A 587 14.07 -5.67 28.86
C PRO A 587 12.88 -4.70 28.73
N VAL A 588 13.14 -3.39 28.68
CA VAL A 588 12.08 -2.39 28.54
C VAL A 588 11.62 -2.30 27.08
N ARG A 589 12.56 -2.35 26.14
CA ARG A 589 12.32 -2.47 24.70
C ARG A 589 11.48 -3.71 24.39
N ASP A 590 11.83 -4.85 24.98
CA ASP A 590 11.11 -6.10 24.79
C ASP A 590 9.66 -6.01 25.26
N ARG A 591 9.39 -5.33 26.38
CA ARG A 591 8.02 -5.08 26.86
C ARG A 591 7.22 -4.16 25.96
N ILE A 592 7.85 -3.16 25.36
CA ILE A 592 7.19 -2.29 24.38
C ILE A 592 6.83 -3.11 23.13
N LEU A 593 7.78 -3.88 22.60
CA LEU A 593 7.55 -4.78 21.46
C LEU A 593 6.46 -5.82 21.75
N GLU A 594 6.40 -6.36 22.97
CA GLU A 594 5.33 -7.24 23.42
C GLU A 594 3.96 -6.56 23.37
N GLY A 595 3.85 -5.30 23.81
CA GLY A 595 2.63 -4.50 23.65
C GLY A 595 2.24 -4.29 22.18
N ILE A 596 3.21 -3.99 21.31
CA ILE A 596 2.97 -3.83 19.87
C ILE A 596 2.50 -5.15 19.24
N LEU A 597 3.11 -6.27 19.60
CA LEU A 597 2.70 -7.60 19.15
C LEU A 597 1.29 -7.95 19.64
N ARG A 598 0.94 -7.60 20.89
CA ARG A 598 -0.41 -7.77 21.42
C ARG A 598 -1.44 -6.99 20.61
N LEU A 599 -1.19 -5.72 20.28
CA LEU A 599 -2.05 -4.93 19.38
C LEU A 599 -2.31 -5.65 18.05
N PHE A 600 -1.24 -6.16 17.45
CA PHE A 600 -1.30 -6.91 16.20
C PHE A 600 -2.12 -8.21 16.33
N PHE A 601 -1.92 -8.98 17.40
CA PHE A 601 -2.70 -10.19 17.64
C PHE A 601 -4.17 -9.90 17.94
N CYS A 602 -4.49 -8.88 18.75
CA CYS A 602 -5.86 -8.50 19.10
C CYS A 602 -6.71 -8.26 17.85
N THR A 603 -6.22 -7.43 16.92
CA THR A 603 -6.98 -7.14 15.69
C THR A 603 -7.18 -8.37 14.81
N GLY A 604 -6.21 -9.29 14.76
CA GLY A 604 -6.37 -10.54 14.03
C GLY A 604 -7.28 -11.55 14.73
N ILE A 605 -7.26 -11.61 16.07
CA ILE A 605 -8.14 -12.48 16.85
C ILE A 605 -9.58 -12.02 16.68
N ALA A 606 -9.85 -10.72 16.80
CA ALA A 606 -11.20 -10.17 16.59
C ALA A 606 -11.76 -10.56 15.21
N GLU A 607 -10.95 -10.48 14.14
CA GLU A 607 -11.36 -10.93 12.80
C GLU A 607 -11.52 -12.46 12.71
N ALA A 608 -10.64 -13.24 13.33
CA ALA A 608 -10.73 -14.71 13.36
C ALA A 608 -11.97 -15.22 14.11
N ILE A 609 -12.40 -14.50 15.15
CA ILE A 609 -13.62 -14.80 15.88
C ILE A 609 -14.82 -14.41 15.00
N ALA A 610 -14.81 -13.22 14.41
CA ALA A 610 -15.87 -12.76 13.51
C ALA A 610 -16.07 -13.68 12.30
N SER A 611 -14.97 -14.19 11.71
CA SER A 611 -15.03 -15.13 10.57
C SER A 611 -15.62 -16.49 10.92
N SER A 612 -15.64 -16.87 12.21
CA SER A 612 -16.32 -18.08 12.66
C SER A 612 -17.85 -17.94 12.69
N TYR A 613 -18.36 -16.71 12.71
CA TYR A 613 -19.78 -16.40 12.64
C TYR A 613 -20.23 -16.23 11.18
N ASP A 614 -19.63 -15.28 10.46
CA ASP A 614 -19.94 -14.99 9.06
C ASP A 614 -18.83 -14.17 8.36
N HIS A 615 -18.77 -14.23 7.02
CA HIS A 615 -17.84 -13.44 6.22
C HIS A 615 -18.11 -11.94 6.30
N GLU A 616 -19.38 -11.52 6.42
CA GLU A 616 -19.73 -10.10 6.55
C GLU A 616 -19.23 -9.53 7.89
N ALA A 617 -19.34 -10.30 8.98
CA ALA A 617 -18.82 -9.92 10.29
C ALA A 617 -17.30 -9.73 10.27
N ALA A 618 -16.55 -10.63 9.62
CA ALA A 618 -15.11 -10.47 9.43
C ALA A 618 -14.77 -9.21 8.61
N SER A 619 -15.55 -8.91 7.58
CA SER A 619 -15.39 -7.72 6.75
C SER A 619 -15.61 -6.43 7.55
N ILE A 620 -16.55 -6.39 8.49
CA ILE A 620 -16.78 -5.22 9.37
C ILE A 620 -15.55 -4.97 10.26
N VAL A 621 -15.04 -6.02 10.91
CA VAL A 621 -13.83 -5.91 11.75
C VAL A 621 -12.63 -5.48 10.90
N ALA A 622 -12.46 -6.06 9.71
CA ALA A 622 -11.36 -5.69 8.81
C ALA A 622 -11.47 -4.24 8.31
N ALA A 623 -12.68 -3.77 7.97
CA ALA A 623 -12.94 -2.41 7.49
C ALA A 623 -12.55 -1.33 8.52
N SER A 624 -12.74 -1.59 9.81
CA SER A 624 -12.35 -0.66 10.88
C SER A 624 -10.86 -0.27 10.87
N ARG A 625 -9.99 -1.11 10.30
CA ARG A 625 -8.56 -0.82 10.20
C ARG A 625 -8.28 0.31 9.22
N LEU A 626 -9.17 0.53 8.25
CA LEU A 626 -9.02 1.57 7.24
C LEU A 626 -9.16 2.98 7.84
N ASP A 627 -9.95 3.14 8.91
CA ASP A 627 -10.13 4.42 9.60
C ASP A 627 -8.79 4.95 10.15
N ASN A 628 -7.91 4.04 10.57
CA ASN A 628 -6.59 4.35 11.13
C ASN A 628 -5.49 3.54 10.41
N SER A 629 -5.48 3.53 9.07
CA SER A 629 -4.55 2.69 8.29
C SER A 629 -3.09 2.93 8.63
N TYR A 630 -2.71 4.19 8.90
CA TYR A 630 -1.36 4.58 9.27
C TYR A 630 -0.88 3.97 10.59
N PHE A 631 -1.76 3.95 11.59
CA PHE A 631 -1.47 3.32 12.88
C PHE A 631 -1.12 1.84 12.69
N TRP A 632 -1.92 1.13 11.90
CA TRP A 632 -1.69 -0.29 11.63
C TRP A 632 -0.46 -0.56 10.77
N GLU A 633 -0.11 0.33 9.82
CA GLU A 633 1.15 0.26 9.09
C GLU A 633 2.36 0.39 10.03
N LEU A 634 2.32 1.29 11.01
CA LEU A 634 3.37 1.44 12.02
C LEU A 634 3.47 0.21 12.93
N VAL A 635 2.34 -0.33 13.38
CA VAL A 635 2.31 -1.59 14.14
C VAL A 635 2.98 -2.70 13.32
N ALA A 636 2.58 -2.88 12.06
CA ALA A 636 3.16 -3.89 11.17
C ALA A 636 4.67 -3.74 11.00
N SER A 637 5.17 -2.51 10.76
CA SER A 637 6.61 -2.26 10.60
C SER A 637 7.41 -2.64 11.85
N ASN A 638 6.90 -2.34 13.04
CA ASN A 638 7.56 -2.69 14.29
C ASN A 638 7.47 -4.20 14.59
N VAL A 639 6.38 -4.86 14.19
CA VAL A 639 6.22 -6.31 14.27
C VAL A 639 7.23 -7.03 13.37
N ILE A 640 7.44 -6.59 12.13
CA ILE A 640 8.42 -7.17 11.21
C ILE A 640 9.84 -7.03 11.76
N ALA A 641 10.16 -5.87 12.34
CA ALA A 641 11.46 -5.60 12.95
C ALA A 641 11.70 -6.34 14.29
N SER A 642 10.69 -7.02 14.83
CA SER A 642 10.77 -7.65 16.15
C SER A 642 11.64 -8.92 16.15
N PRO A 643 12.41 -9.17 17.23
CA PRO A 643 13.24 -10.35 17.35
C PRO A 643 12.40 -11.61 17.57
N GLN A 644 12.97 -12.77 17.21
CA GLN A 644 12.29 -14.07 17.24
C GLN A 644 11.71 -14.43 18.63
N TYR A 645 12.49 -14.21 19.70
CA TYR A 645 12.05 -14.52 21.08
C TYR A 645 10.86 -13.66 21.54
N ALA A 646 10.73 -12.43 21.04
CA ALA A 646 9.62 -11.54 21.40
C ALA A 646 8.33 -12.02 20.73
N ARG A 647 8.42 -12.42 19.45
CA ARG A 647 7.30 -13.05 18.71
C ARG A 647 6.82 -14.32 19.41
N GLU A 648 7.74 -15.20 19.82
CA GLU A 648 7.39 -16.43 20.54
C GLU A 648 6.69 -16.14 21.88
N ARG A 649 7.20 -15.18 22.66
CA ARG A 649 6.58 -14.79 23.93
C ARG A 649 5.18 -14.25 23.73
N ALA A 650 4.97 -13.41 22.71
CA ALA A 650 3.65 -12.86 22.40
C ALA A 650 2.66 -13.95 21.99
N VAL A 651 3.06 -14.92 21.16
CA VAL A 651 2.23 -16.08 20.79
C VAL A 651 1.81 -16.86 22.04
N LYS A 652 2.75 -17.20 22.92
CA LYS A 652 2.44 -17.90 24.18
C LYS A 652 1.50 -17.09 25.08
N SER A 653 1.73 -15.78 25.19
CA SER A 653 0.88 -14.90 26.00
C SER A 653 -0.57 -14.90 25.52
N VAL A 654 -0.79 -14.87 24.21
CA VAL A 654 -2.12 -14.88 23.60
C VAL A 654 -2.80 -16.24 23.75
N GLU A 655 -2.04 -17.33 23.71
CA GLU A 655 -2.57 -18.68 23.92
C GLU A 655 -3.19 -18.88 25.31
N PHE A 656 -2.65 -18.21 26.33
CA PHE A 656 -3.20 -18.23 27.70
C PHE A 656 -4.39 -17.30 27.93
N TRP A 657 -4.81 -16.51 26.94
CA TRP A 657 -5.88 -15.52 27.10
C TRP A 657 -7.27 -16.17 27.19
N GLY A 658 -7.46 -17.38 26.65
CA GLY A 658 -8.70 -18.16 26.81
C GLY A 658 -9.87 -17.70 25.91
N LEU A 659 -9.59 -16.94 24.85
CA LEU A 659 -10.57 -16.57 23.82
C LEU A 659 -10.94 -17.77 22.92
N SER A 660 -12.03 -17.65 22.16
CA SER A 660 -12.51 -18.73 21.27
C SER A 660 -11.56 -19.06 20.11
N LYS A 661 -10.66 -18.14 19.75
CA LYS A 661 -9.63 -18.30 18.72
C LYS A 661 -8.25 -17.94 19.29
N GLY A 662 -7.23 -18.67 18.84
CA GLY A 662 -5.86 -18.52 19.29
C GLY A 662 -4.98 -17.63 18.40
N PRO A 663 -3.68 -17.53 18.72
CA PRO A 663 -2.73 -16.66 18.01
C PRO A 663 -2.52 -17.06 16.55
N ILE A 664 -2.56 -18.36 16.22
CA ILE A 664 -2.36 -18.84 14.84
C ILE A 664 -3.54 -18.47 13.94
N SER A 665 -4.78 -18.67 14.40
CA SER A 665 -5.97 -18.28 13.63
C SER A 665 -6.03 -16.75 13.42
N SER A 666 -5.53 -15.98 14.38
CA SER A 666 -5.35 -14.52 14.24
C SER A 666 -4.42 -14.17 13.08
N LEU A 667 -3.27 -14.84 12.96
CA LEU A 667 -2.33 -14.63 11.85
C LEU A 667 -2.96 -14.98 10.50
N TYR A 668 -3.70 -16.08 10.41
CA TYR A 668 -4.38 -16.47 9.17
C TYR A 668 -5.51 -15.52 8.80
N ALA A 669 -6.27 -15.01 9.78
CA ALA A 669 -7.31 -14.02 9.54
C ALA A 669 -6.73 -12.74 8.94
N VAL A 670 -5.62 -12.22 9.49
CA VAL A 670 -4.94 -11.03 8.95
C VAL A 670 -4.34 -11.32 7.57
N LEU A 671 -3.71 -12.48 7.37
CA LEU A 671 -3.07 -12.83 6.10
C LEU A 671 -4.08 -12.94 4.95
N PHE A 672 -5.22 -13.58 5.18
CA PHE A 672 -6.25 -13.85 4.17
C PHE A 672 -7.44 -12.90 4.22
N SER A 673 -7.31 -11.79 4.94
CA SER A 673 -8.37 -10.78 5.08
C SER A 673 -8.81 -10.24 3.71
N THR A 674 -10.11 -10.03 3.54
CA THR A 674 -10.72 -9.46 2.31
C THR A 674 -10.48 -7.96 2.20
N ILE A 675 -10.34 -7.26 3.33
CA ILE A 675 -10.06 -5.83 3.43
C ILE A 675 -8.77 -5.67 4.24
N SER A 676 -7.64 -5.62 3.54
CA SER A 676 -6.33 -5.69 4.17
C SER A 676 -5.48 -4.43 3.99
N ILE A 677 -4.58 -4.22 4.94
CA ILE A 677 -3.45 -3.31 4.80
C ILE A 677 -2.24 -4.18 4.43
N PRO A 678 -1.59 -3.96 3.27
CA PRO A 678 -0.47 -4.78 2.79
C PRO A 678 0.60 -5.08 3.84
N SER A 679 0.99 -4.06 4.62
CA SER A 679 2.00 -4.20 5.68
C SER A 679 1.59 -5.21 6.75
N LEU A 680 0.30 -5.26 7.11
CA LEU A 680 -0.21 -6.23 8.09
C LEU A 680 -0.19 -7.67 7.53
N GLN A 681 -0.58 -7.86 6.27
CA GLN A 681 -0.50 -9.17 5.62
C GLN A 681 0.94 -9.67 5.57
N PHE A 682 1.86 -8.79 5.20
CA PHE A 682 3.28 -9.12 5.20
C PHE A 682 3.80 -9.44 6.62
N ALA A 683 3.41 -8.67 7.63
CA ALA A 683 3.76 -8.95 9.03
C ALA A 683 3.22 -10.33 9.49
N ALA A 684 1.98 -10.67 9.15
CA ALA A 684 1.39 -11.98 9.44
C ALA A 684 2.19 -13.11 8.77
N TYR A 685 2.54 -12.95 7.50
CA TYR A 685 3.37 -13.89 6.76
C TYR A 685 4.75 -14.07 7.40
N VAL A 686 5.41 -12.98 7.80
CA VAL A 686 6.74 -13.01 8.46
C VAL A 686 6.67 -13.78 9.78
N ILE A 687 5.61 -13.62 10.58
CA ILE A 687 5.46 -14.38 11.82
C ILE A 687 5.20 -15.87 11.51
N LEU A 688 4.24 -16.19 10.63
CA LEU A 688 3.89 -17.57 10.27
C LEU A 688 5.05 -18.35 9.64
N SER A 689 5.91 -17.68 8.88
CA SER A 689 7.08 -18.29 8.23
C SER A 689 8.30 -18.39 9.13
N SER A 690 8.30 -17.73 10.30
CA SER A 690 9.44 -17.73 11.24
C SER A 690 9.35 -18.84 12.29
N GLU A 691 10.48 -19.46 12.64
CA GLU A 691 10.54 -20.38 13.79
C GLU A 691 10.36 -19.61 15.11
N PRO A 692 9.80 -20.20 16.17
CA PRO A 692 9.19 -21.54 16.21
C PRO A 692 7.72 -21.56 15.75
N VAL A 693 7.13 -20.40 15.43
CA VAL A 693 5.70 -20.28 15.09
C VAL A 693 5.33 -21.11 13.87
N SER A 694 6.24 -21.23 12.90
CA SER A 694 6.07 -22.06 11.70
C SER A 694 5.82 -23.55 12.00
N LEU A 695 6.28 -24.07 13.15
CA LEU A 695 6.03 -25.45 13.58
C LEU A 695 4.55 -25.66 13.95
N TYR A 696 3.99 -24.74 14.73
CA TYR A 696 2.61 -24.78 15.20
C TYR A 696 1.60 -24.18 14.20
N GLY A 697 2.10 -23.41 13.24
CA GLY A 697 1.32 -22.72 12.23
C GLY A 697 0.77 -23.64 11.13
N ILE A 698 1.35 -24.82 10.94
CA ILE A 698 1.07 -25.67 9.77
C ILE A 698 0.48 -27.03 10.17
N ILE A 699 0.97 -27.65 11.24
CA ILE A 699 0.49 -28.95 11.72
C ILE A 699 -0.36 -28.74 12.98
N GLU A 700 -1.50 -29.42 13.08
CA GLU A 700 -2.24 -29.55 14.34
C GLU A 700 -1.61 -30.67 15.19
N GLU A 701 -1.09 -30.35 16.38
CA GLU A 701 -0.75 -31.38 17.36
C GLU A 701 -2.03 -31.87 18.05
N GLU A 702 -2.29 -33.18 18.00
CA GLU A 702 -3.31 -33.80 18.83
C GLU A 702 -2.85 -33.75 20.30
N CYS A 703 -3.37 -32.80 21.07
CA CYS A 703 -3.32 -32.89 22.54
C CYS A 703 -4.20 -34.06 22.97
N SER A 704 -3.58 -35.22 23.24
CA SER A 704 -4.20 -36.30 23.99
C SER A 704 -4.46 -35.82 25.42
N ASN A 705 -5.69 -35.38 25.69
CA ASN A 705 -6.23 -35.26 27.04
C ASN A 705 -6.43 -36.67 27.62
N ASP A 706 -5.35 -37.34 28.04
CA ASP A 706 -5.42 -38.50 28.93
C ASP A 706 -4.99 -38.06 30.33
N ASP A 707 -5.93 -37.38 31.01
CA ASP A 707 -5.86 -37.17 32.45
C ASP A 707 -6.61 -38.34 33.13
N ALA A 708 -5.93 -39.48 33.25
CA ALA A 708 -6.35 -40.57 34.14
C ALA A 708 -5.10 -41.34 34.60
N GLY A 709 -4.74 -41.15 35.87
CA GLY A 709 -3.49 -41.63 36.44
C GLY A 709 -3.31 -43.15 36.49
N GLY A 710 -2.05 -43.55 36.67
CA GLY A 710 -1.63 -44.90 37.05
C GLY A 710 -0.26 -45.27 36.48
N ASP A 711 0.74 -45.37 37.35
CA ASP A 711 2.04 -45.97 37.07
C ASP A 711 1.91 -47.32 36.34
N GLN A 712 2.62 -47.51 35.22
CA GLN A 712 3.38 -48.73 34.91
C GLN A 712 4.17 -48.64 33.58
N ASP A 713 5.47 -48.83 33.72
CA ASP A 713 6.44 -49.49 32.84
C ASP A 713 6.42 -49.29 31.31
N SER A 714 7.56 -48.79 30.85
CA SER A 714 8.07 -48.78 29.49
C SER A 714 7.86 -50.10 28.74
N TYR A 715 6.97 -50.09 27.74
CA TYR A 715 7.04 -50.97 26.58
C TYR A 715 6.85 -50.15 25.31
N SER A 716 7.92 -50.09 24.51
CA SER A 716 7.90 -49.65 23.11
C SER A 716 6.96 -50.55 22.30
N LEU A 717 5.79 -50.02 21.94
CA LEU A 717 4.91 -50.60 20.94
C LEU A 717 4.88 -49.66 19.74
N ASP A 718 5.54 -50.11 18.66
CA ASP A 718 5.38 -49.59 17.31
C ASP A 718 3.88 -49.58 16.93
N LEU A 719 3.26 -48.39 16.92
CA LEU A 719 1.91 -48.19 16.39
C LEU A 719 2.01 -47.74 14.91
N PRO A 720 1.24 -48.32 13.97
CA PRO A 720 1.31 -47.96 12.56
C PRO A 720 0.46 -46.70 12.25
N SER A 721 0.99 -45.84 11.37
CA SER A 721 0.23 -44.84 10.57
C SER A 721 -0.41 -43.65 11.31
N GLY A 722 0.39 -42.68 11.77
CA GLY A 722 -0.09 -41.33 12.07
C GLY A 722 -0.22 -40.49 10.79
N LYS A 723 -1.43 -40.09 10.40
CA LYS A 723 -1.66 -39.17 9.27
C LYS A 723 -1.21 -37.77 9.67
N VAL A 724 -0.58 -37.03 8.75
CA VAL A 724 -0.27 -35.61 8.96
C VAL A 724 -1.58 -34.82 8.81
N HIS A 725 -1.94 -34.05 9.84
CA HIS A 725 -3.09 -33.14 9.81
C HIS A 725 -2.59 -31.71 9.63
N LEU A 726 -2.77 -31.15 8.44
CA LEU A 726 -2.60 -29.72 8.24
C LEU A 726 -3.72 -28.97 8.96
N ARG A 727 -3.46 -27.72 9.36
CA ARG A 727 -4.50 -26.83 9.90
C ARG A 727 -5.65 -26.62 8.91
N GLN A 728 -6.86 -26.49 9.44
CA GLN A 728 -8.08 -26.30 8.63
C GLN A 728 -7.98 -25.12 7.64
N GLU A 729 -7.32 -24.03 8.06
CA GLU A 729 -7.10 -22.83 7.23
C GLU A 729 -6.27 -23.13 5.97
N LEU A 730 -5.32 -24.07 6.03
CA LEU A 730 -4.48 -24.49 4.91
C LEU A 730 -5.06 -25.67 4.12
N LEU A 731 -5.72 -26.62 4.81
CA LEU A 731 -6.34 -27.81 4.19
C LEU A 731 -7.30 -27.41 3.07
N GLY A 732 -8.16 -26.42 3.34
CA GLY A 732 -9.14 -25.93 2.38
C GLY A 732 -8.53 -25.33 1.12
N MET A 733 -7.32 -24.78 1.19
CA MET A 733 -6.64 -24.14 0.04
C MET A 733 -5.71 -25.10 -0.72
N ILE A 734 -5.10 -26.07 -0.03
CA ILE A 734 -4.11 -26.99 -0.62
C ILE A 734 -4.78 -28.25 -1.17
N GLU A 735 -5.77 -28.83 -0.48
CA GLU A 735 -6.45 -30.06 -0.92
C GLU A 735 -7.64 -29.78 -1.86
N LYS A 736 -8.37 -28.68 -1.65
CA LYS A 736 -9.50 -28.28 -2.47
C LYS A 736 -9.13 -27.05 -3.28
N LEU A 737 -9.05 -27.20 -4.60
CA LEU A 737 -8.99 -26.04 -5.49
C LEU A 737 -10.30 -25.26 -5.34
N PRO A 738 -10.29 -23.94 -5.10
CA PRO A 738 -11.47 -23.10 -5.30
C PRO A 738 -12.02 -23.35 -6.72
N TYR A 739 -13.22 -23.91 -6.80
CA TYR A 739 -13.87 -24.18 -8.08
C TYR A 739 -13.95 -22.89 -8.89
N GLY A 740 -13.29 -22.82 -10.05
CA GLY A 740 -13.33 -21.66 -10.95
C GLY A 740 -12.06 -20.80 -11.03
N LEU A 741 -10.99 -21.07 -10.25
CA LEU A 741 -9.75 -20.25 -10.28
C LEU A 741 -9.21 -19.98 -11.68
N LEU A 742 -9.22 -20.99 -12.57
CA LEU A 742 -8.73 -20.87 -13.95
C LEU A 742 -9.54 -19.89 -14.83
N GLU A 743 -10.73 -19.49 -14.40
CA GLU A 743 -11.61 -18.52 -15.08
C GLU A 743 -11.57 -17.12 -14.42
N MET A 744 -10.86 -16.97 -13.29
CA MET A 744 -10.75 -15.71 -12.54
C MET A 744 -9.63 -14.83 -13.08
N ASP A 745 -9.68 -13.53 -12.77
CA ASP A 745 -8.60 -12.59 -13.07
C ASP A 745 -7.29 -13.04 -12.40
N LEU A 746 -6.14 -12.91 -13.08
CA LEU A 746 -4.81 -13.31 -12.61
C LEU A 746 -4.31 -12.51 -11.39
N VAL A 747 -5.07 -11.48 -10.98
CA VAL A 747 -4.78 -10.59 -9.85
C VAL A 747 -5.79 -10.80 -8.71
N ALA A 748 -6.75 -11.72 -8.86
CA ALA A 748 -7.77 -11.96 -7.84
C ALA A 748 -7.16 -12.40 -6.48
N GLN A 749 -7.81 -12.01 -5.38
CA GLN A 749 -7.31 -12.26 -4.02
C GLN A 749 -7.18 -13.76 -3.71
N GLU A 750 -8.00 -14.58 -4.36
CA GLU A 750 -7.97 -16.04 -4.25
C GLU A 750 -6.66 -16.63 -4.78
N TRP A 751 -6.10 -16.07 -5.86
CA TRP A 751 -4.77 -16.46 -6.37
C TRP A 751 -3.67 -16.13 -5.37
N VAL A 752 -3.74 -14.94 -4.79
CA VAL A 752 -2.80 -14.47 -3.77
C VAL A 752 -2.83 -15.38 -2.56
N ASN A 753 -4.02 -15.68 -2.03
CA ASN A 753 -4.20 -16.56 -0.88
C ASN A 753 -3.71 -17.99 -1.15
N PHE A 754 -3.96 -18.50 -2.36
CA PHE A 754 -3.49 -19.83 -2.79
C PHE A 754 -1.96 -19.91 -2.87
N PHE A 755 -1.30 -18.92 -3.50
CA PHE A 755 0.17 -18.88 -3.59
C PHE A 755 0.82 -18.63 -2.23
N LEU A 756 0.24 -17.78 -1.38
CA LEU A 756 0.70 -17.55 -0.02
C LEU A 756 0.63 -18.84 0.82
N SER A 757 -0.45 -19.61 0.71
CA SER A 757 -0.59 -20.92 1.39
C SER A 757 0.51 -21.90 0.99
N TRP A 758 0.78 -22.05 -0.31
CA TRP A 758 1.87 -22.88 -0.80
C TRP A 758 3.25 -22.37 -0.37
N SER A 759 3.43 -21.05 -0.33
CA SER A 759 4.69 -20.44 0.10
C SER A 759 4.99 -20.72 1.58
N LEU A 760 3.98 -20.71 2.46
CA LEU A 760 4.13 -21.09 3.87
C LEU A 760 4.52 -22.55 4.02
N LEU A 761 3.84 -23.46 3.32
CA LEU A 761 4.13 -24.89 3.34
C LEU A 761 5.58 -25.18 2.87
N LEU A 762 5.98 -24.63 1.74
CA LEU A 762 7.32 -24.84 1.17
C LEU A 762 8.41 -24.28 2.08
N THR A 763 8.19 -23.10 2.65
CA THR A 763 9.12 -22.47 3.59
C THR A 763 9.31 -23.35 4.83
N HIS A 764 8.24 -23.94 5.36
CA HIS A 764 8.34 -24.86 6.49
C HIS A 764 9.06 -26.16 6.17
N ILE A 765 8.75 -26.80 5.03
CA ILE A 765 9.46 -28.02 4.59
C ILE A 765 10.95 -27.74 4.36
N GLN A 766 11.30 -26.52 3.93
CA GLN A 766 12.69 -26.07 3.73
C GLN A 766 13.43 -25.85 5.07
N PHE A 767 12.75 -25.41 6.13
CA PHE A 767 13.35 -25.27 7.46
C PHE A 767 13.61 -26.60 8.16
N LEU A 768 12.78 -27.61 7.91
CA LEU A 768 12.97 -28.93 8.51
C LEU A 768 14.29 -29.58 8.06
N PRO A 769 15.05 -30.21 8.97
CA PRO A 769 16.27 -30.92 8.61
C PRO A 769 16.03 -31.95 7.51
N SER A 770 16.94 -32.04 6.54
CA SER A 770 16.81 -32.89 5.35
C SER A 770 16.57 -34.38 5.66
N LEU A 771 17.07 -34.86 6.80
CA LEU A 771 16.99 -36.24 7.29
C LEU A 771 15.92 -36.46 8.38
N SER A 772 15.05 -35.46 8.63
CA SER A 772 14.01 -35.59 9.64
C SER A 772 12.83 -36.41 9.12
N SER A 773 12.31 -37.33 9.94
CA SER A 773 11.11 -38.12 9.60
C SER A 773 9.88 -37.24 9.38
N SER A 774 9.79 -36.09 10.06
CA SER A 774 8.74 -35.08 9.87
C SER A 774 8.76 -34.49 8.46
N ARG A 775 9.94 -34.16 7.92
CA ARG A 775 10.09 -33.66 6.54
C ARG A 775 9.65 -34.71 5.53
N GLU A 776 10.10 -35.95 5.69
CA GLU A 776 9.72 -37.05 4.80
C GLU A 776 8.21 -37.28 4.78
N ARG A 777 7.56 -37.26 5.96
CA ARG A 777 6.10 -37.40 6.09
C ARG A 777 5.34 -36.28 5.38
N LEU A 778 5.76 -35.02 5.56
CA LEU A 778 5.14 -33.88 4.88
C LEU A 778 5.31 -33.94 3.36
N VAL A 779 6.51 -34.25 2.89
CA VAL A 779 6.78 -34.40 1.46
C VAL A 779 5.94 -35.54 0.86
N GLN A 780 5.84 -36.67 1.58
CA GLN A 780 5.00 -37.79 1.16
C GLN A 780 3.51 -37.42 1.15
N TYR A 781 3.03 -36.70 2.17
CA TYR A 781 1.66 -36.18 2.21
C TYR A 781 1.37 -35.31 0.99
N VAL A 782 2.24 -34.34 0.65
CA VAL A 782 2.06 -33.50 -0.54
C VAL A 782 2.02 -34.33 -1.83
N GLN A 783 2.85 -35.36 -1.94
CA GLN A 783 2.85 -36.26 -3.11
C GLN A 783 1.57 -37.07 -3.24
N ASP A 784 0.97 -37.49 -2.11
CA ASP A 784 -0.18 -38.38 -2.11
C ASP A 784 -1.53 -37.63 -2.15
N SER A 785 -1.60 -36.41 -1.59
CA SER A 785 -2.85 -35.69 -1.34
C SER A 785 -3.00 -34.37 -2.12
N ALA A 786 -1.92 -33.66 -2.44
CA ALA A 786 -2.00 -32.34 -3.06
C ALA A 786 -2.04 -32.41 -4.60
N SER A 787 -3.00 -31.71 -5.21
CA SER A 787 -3.17 -31.67 -6.67
C SER A 787 -1.99 -30.98 -7.38
N SER A 788 -1.46 -31.60 -8.44
CA SER A 788 -0.39 -31.00 -9.27
C SER A 788 -0.81 -29.74 -10.03
N MET A 789 -2.08 -29.36 -9.97
CA MET A 789 -2.62 -28.15 -10.61
C MET A 789 -1.92 -26.86 -10.17
N ILE A 790 -1.33 -26.80 -8.97
CA ILE A 790 -0.53 -25.62 -8.55
C ILE A 790 0.55 -25.26 -9.58
N LEU A 791 1.19 -26.25 -10.20
CA LEU A 791 2.22 -26.01 -11.21
C LEU A 791 1.61 -25.49 -12.53
N ASP A 792 0.43 -26.00 -12.91
CA ASP A 792 -0.31 -25.47 -14.06
C ASP A 792 -0.70 -24.01 -13.81
N CYS A 793 -1.21 -23.69 -12.62
CA CYS A 793 -1.53 -22.35 -12.17
C CYS A 793 -0.33 -21.41 -12.24
N ILE A 794 0.84 -21.81 -11.68
CA ILE A 794 2.05 -20.99 -11.73
C ILE A 794 2.42 -20.61 -13.17
N PHE A 795 2.34 -21.56 -14.11
CA PHE A 795 2.67 -21.31 -15.51
C PHE A 795 1.58 -20.55 -16.29
N GLN A 796 0.41 -20.28 -15.71
CA GLN A 796 -0.53 -19.28 -16.26
C GLN A 796 -0.05 -17.85 -16.01
N HIS A 797 0.65 -17.60 -14.90
CA HIS A 797 1.20 -16.27 -14.60
C HIS A 797 2.59 -16.02 -15.22
N ILE A 798 3.29 -17.08 -15.64
CA ILE A 798 4.60 -16.97 -16.29
C ILE A 798 4.41 -16.93 -17.81
N PRO A 799 4.75 -15.82 -18.50
CA PRO A 799 4.55 -15.68 -19.94
C PRO A 799 5.58 -16.50 -20.75
N LEU A 800 5.35 -17.81 -20.85
CA LEU A 800 6.25 -18.77 -21.53
C LEU A 800 6.41 -18.53 -23.04
N GLU A 801 5.45 -17.86 -23.68
CA GLU A 801 5.48 -17.53 -25.12
C GLU A 801 6.69 -16.66 -25.49
N LEU A 802 7.16 -15.85 -24.54
CA LEU A 802 8.37 -15.04 -24.69
C LEU A 802 9.65 -15.89 -24.70
N CYS A 803 9.64 -17.10 -24.12
CA CYS A 803 10.76 -18.05 -24.23
C CYS A 803 10.90 -18.60 -25.66
N ALA A 804 9.83 -18.65 -26.47
CA ALA A 804 9.93 -19.13 -27.84
C ALA A 804 10.73 -18.17 -28.76
N ALA A 805 10.82 -16.90 -28.38
CA ALA A 805 11.52 -15.85 -29.13
C ALA A 805 13.07 -15.93 -29.03
N HIS A 806 13.63 -16.93 -28.33
CA HIS A 806 15.07 -17.15 -28.07
C HIS A 806 15.98 -17.43 -29.31
N ARG A 807 15.62 -16.98 -30.52
CA ARG A 807 16.55 -16.86 -31.65
C ARG A 807 17.22 -15.49 -31.79
N LEU A 808 16.96 -14.52 -30.90
CA LEU A 808 17.60 -13.20 -30.90
C LEU A 808 18.62 -13.04 -29.75
N ARG A 809 19.65 -12.24 -29.99
CA ARG A 809 20.93 -12.21 -29.25
C ARG A 809 20.75 -11.75 -27.80
N LYS A 810 21.67 -12.21 -26.93
CA LYS A 810 21.80 -11.93 -25.47
C LYS A 810 21.74 -10.44 -25.05
N LYS A 811 21.82 -9.50 -25.99
CA LYS A 811 21.80 -8.05 -25.77
C LYS A 811 20.41 -7.41 -25.93
N ASP A 812 19.46 -8.12 -26.55
CA ASP A 812 18.08 -7.65 -26.76
C ASP A 812 17.12 -8.14 -25.66
N LEU A 813 17.56 -9.11 -24.85
CA LEU A 813 16.79 -9.69 -23.73
C LEU A 813 16.69 -8.74 -22.53
N GLU A 814 17.59 -7.76 -22.42
CA GLU A 814 17.55 -6.72 -21.38
C GLU A 814 16.40 -5.72 -21.60
N ASN A 815 15.79 -5.69 -22.78
CA ASN A 815 14.73 -4.74 -23.13
C ASN A 815 13.29 -5.30 -22.95
N SER A 816 13.13 -6.60 -22.63
CA SER A 816 11.81 -7.22 -22.39
C SER A 816 11.63 -7.51 -20.89
N SER A 817 11.02 -6.59 -20.15
CA SER A 817 10.85 -6.68 -18.69
C SER A 817 9.97 -7.87 -18.23
N GLY A 818 8.99 -8.29 -19.04
CA GLY A 818 7.95 -9.24 -18.60
C GLY A 818 8.38 -10.68 -18.26
N LEU A 819 9.42 -11.23 -18.90
CA LEU A 819 9.94 -12.58 -18.59
C LEU A 819 11.12 -12.56 -17.61
N LEU A 820 11.87 -11.45 -17.59
CA LEU A 820 13.09 -11.34 -16.79
C LEU A 820 12.80 -11.33 -15.29
N GLU A 821 11.69 -10.70 -14.88
CA GLU A 821 11.27 -10.65 -13.47
C GLU A 821 10.97 -12.04 -12.89
N PRO A 822 10.03 -12.86 -13.41
CA PRO A 822 9.78 -14.22 -12.92
C PRO A 822 11.03 -15.11 -12.91
N ALA A 823 11.86 -15.01 -13.96
CA ALA A 823 13.09 -15.76 -14.07
C ALA A 823 14.10 -15.37 -12.97
N SER A 824 14.29 -14.06 -12.75
CA SER A 824 15.20 -13.54 -11.72
C SER A 824 14.74 -13.94 -10.31
N SER A 825 13.43 -13.89 -10.05
CA SER A 825 12.83 -14.28 -8.78
C SER A 825 12.93 -15.79 -8.54
N ALA A 826 12.73 -16.63 -9.57
CA ALA A 826 13.00 -18.07 -9.48
C ALA A 826 14.45 -18.36 -9.11
N THR A 827 15.41 -17.72 -9.80
CA THR A 827 16.85 -17.86 -9.49
C THR A 827 17.18 -17.36 -8.09
N CYS A 828 16.57 -16.26 -7.65
CA CYS A 828 16.79 -15.69 -6.31
C CYS A 828 16.28 -16.65 -5.23
N ALA A 829 15.05 -17.15 -5.34
CA ALA A 829 14.46 -18.09 -4.40
C ALA A 829 15.29 -19.37 -4.24
N ILE A 830 15.86 -19.90 -5.33
CA ILE A 830 16.75 -21.07 -5.28
C ILE A 830 18.07 -20.77 -4.54
N LYS A 831 18.63 -19.57 -4.74
CA LYS A 831 19.90 -19.17 -4.12
C LYS A 831 19.74 -18.87 -2.64
N THR A 832 18.65 -18.20 -2.26
CA THR A 832 18.38 -17.79 -0.88
C THR A 832 17.69 -18.88 -0.08
N GLY A 833 16.97 -19.80 -0.75
CA GLY A 833 16.09 -20.77 -0.09
C GLY A 833 14.88 -20.11 0.59
N SER A 834 14.48 -18.91 0.18
CA SER A 834 13.45 -18.11 0.84
C SER A 834 12.54 -17.40 -0.17
N LEU A 835 11.25 -17.31 0.16
CA LEU A 835 10.24 -16.55 -0.62
C LEU A 835 9.98 -15.16 -0.04
N LEU A 836 10.58 -14.81 1.10
CA LEU A 836 10.26 -13.59 1.86
C LEU A 836 10.40 -12.31 1.02
N PHE A 837 11.43 -12.21 0.17
CA PHE A 837 11.65 -11.05 -0.72
C PHE A 837 10.56 -10.88 -1.78
N SER A 838 9.99 -12.00 -2.28
CA SER A 838 8.94 -11.96 -3.30
C SER A 838 7.59 -11.61 -2.67
N VAL A 839 7.35 -12.09 -1.44
CA VAL A 839 6.16 -11.73 -0.69
C VAL A 839 6.22 -10.26 -0.27
N GLU A 840 7.34 -9.75 0.23
CA GLU A 840 7.49 -8.32 0.58
C GLU A 840 7.17 -7.38 -0.59
N SER A 841 7.58 -7.76 -1.81
CA SER A 841 7.37 -6.98 -3.03
C SER A 841 6.04 -7.29 -3.75
N LEU A 842 5.21 -8.17 -3.19
CA LEU A 842 3.94 -8.59 -3.79
C LEU A 842 2.90 -7.46 -3.85
N TRP A 843 2.97 -6.51 -2.91
CA TRP A 843 2.00 -5.44 -2.77
C TRP A 843 2.52 -4.09 -3.30
N PRO A 844 1.67 -3.27 -3.96
CA PRO A 844 0.30 -3.57 -4.39
C PRO A 844 0.26 -4.70 -5.43
N ILE A 845 -0.84 -5.46 -5.45
CA ILE A 845 -0.96 -6.66 -6.28
C ILE A 845 -1.09 -6.23 -7.75
N GLU A 846 -0.06 -6.54 -8.54
CA GLU A 846 -0.01 -6.26 -9.98
C GLU A 846 0.35 -7.56 -10.74
N PRO A 847 -0.05 -7.70 -12.01
CA PRO A 847 0.27 -8.90 -12.80
C PRO A 847 1.77 -9.24 -12.84
N GLN A 848 2.63 -8.21 -12.89
CA GLN A 848 4.09 -8.38 -12.90
C GLN A 848 4.61 -8.91 -11.56
N LYS A 849 4.10 -8.39 -10.43
CA LYS A 849 4.44 -8.86 -9.08
C LYS A 849 3.95 -10.29 -8.84
N MET A 850 2.74 -10.61 -9.32
CA MET A 850 2.21 -11.97 -9.29
C MET A 850 3.06 -12.94 -10.11
N ALA A 851 3.48 -12.55 -11.32
CA ALA A 851 4.37 -13.36 -12.14
C ALA A 851 5.74 -13.57 -11.49
N SER A 852 6.30 -12.52 -10.86
CA SER A 852 7.54 -12.59 -10.06
C SER A 852 7.41 -13.58 -8.90
N PHE A 853 6.31 -13.50 -8.14
CA PHE A 853 6.03 -14.40 -7.03
C PHE A 853 5.82 -15.86 -7.49
N ALA A 854 5.09 -16.06 -8.59
CA ALA A 854 4.90 -17.38 -9.21
C ALA A 854 6.24 -18.00 -9.65
N GLY A 855 7.13 -17.19 -10.23
CA GLY A 855 8.50 -17.60 -10.56
C GLY A 855 9.32 -18.03 -9.33
N ALA A 856 9.28 -17.24 -8.26
CA ALA A 856 9.92 -17.57 -6.99
C ALA A 856 9.38 -18.89 -6.40
N LEU A 857 8.05 -19.05 -6.41
CA LEU A 857 7.37 -20.25 -5.93
C LEU A 857 7.81 -21.49 -6.72
N TYR A 858 7.86 -21.42 -8.05
CA TYR A 858 8.38 -22.49 -8.90
C TYR A 858 9.83 -22.85 -8.57
N GLY A 859 10.68 -21.83 -8.42
CA GLY A 859 12.09 -22.00 -8.05
C GLY A 859 12.25 -22.77 -6.73
N LEU A 860 11.49 -22.39 -5.70
CA LEU A 860 11.53 -23.09 -4.41
C LEU A 860 10.91 -24.50 -4.49
N MET A 861 9.82 -24.70 -5.25
CA MET A 861 9.25 -26.04 -5.48
C MET A 861 10.23 -27.00 -6.14
N LEU A 862 11.05 -26.53 -7.11
CA LEU A 862 12.10 -27.35 -7.72
C LEU A 862 13.18 -27.78 -6.72
N GLN A 863 13.48 -26.92 -5.74
CA GLN A 863 14.47 -27.22 -4.70
C GLN A 863 13.91 -28.14 -3.61
N VAL A 864 12.70 -27.87 -3.12
CA VAL A 864 12.09 -28.54 -1.97
C VAL A 864 11.38 -29.84 -2.36
N LEU A 865 10.66 -29.83 -3.49
CA LEU A 865 9.79 -30.92 -3.95
C LEU A 865 10.13 -31.39 -5.38
N PRO A 866 11.40 -31.76 -5.69
CA PRO A 866 11.81 -32.08 -7.05
C PRO A 866 11.06 -33.28 -7.65
N ALA A 867 10.73 -34.31 -6.86
CA ALA A 867 9.98 -35.48 -7.35
C ALA A 867 8.52 -35.14 -7.71
N TYR A 868 7.89 -34.25 -6.95
CA TYR A 868 6.54 -33.78 -7.21
C TYR A 868 6.47 -33.03 -8.56
N VAL A 869 7.40 -32.09 -8.77
CA VAL A 869 7.50 -31.34 -10.02
C VAL A 869 7.83 -32.26 -11.20
N ARG A 870 8.72 -33.24 -11.02
CA ARG A 870 8.99 -34.27 -12.05
C ARG A 870 7.73 -35.04 -12.45
N GLY A 871 6.96 -35.51 -11.46
CA GLY A 871 5.73 -36.26 -11.69
C GLY A 871 4.73 -35.47 -12.52
N TRP A 872 4.49 -34.21 -12.15
CA TRP A 872 3.69 -33.28 -12.93
C TRP A 872 4.23 -33.10 -14.36
N PHE A 873 5.52 -32.78 -14.50
CA PHE A 873 6.14 -32.53 -15.80
C PHE A 873 6.02 -33.74 -16.75
N THR A 874 6.17 -34.97 -16.23
CA THR A 874 6.01 -36.19 -17.04
C THR A 874 4.58 -36.44 -17.50
N ASN A 875 3.58 -35.85 -16.84
CA ASN A 875 2.16 -35.99 -17.16
C ASN A 875 1.65 -34.91 -18.14
N ILE A 876 2.45 -33.88 -18.45
CA ILE A 876 2.09 -32.84 -19.41
C ILE A 876 1.95 -33.47 -20.81
N ARG A 877 0.74 -33.37 -21.37
CA ARG A 877 0.44 -33.90 -22.72
C ARG A 877 0.82 -32.92 -23.83
N ASP A 878 0.74 -31.62 -23.57
CA ASP A 878 1.12 -30.61 -24.56
C ASP A 878 2.64 -30.54 -24.71
N ARG A 879 3.12 -30.94 -25.88
CA ARG A 879 4.54 -30.95 -26.21
C ARG A 879 5.10 -29.53 -26.28
N SER A 880 4.34 -28.54 -26.78
CA SER A 880 4.83 -27.15 -26.82
C SER A 880 5.06 -26.60 -25.43
N ALA A 881 4.05 -26.66 -24.55
CA ALA A 881 4.18 -26.22 -23.16
C ALA A 881 5.35 -26.94 -22.45
N SER A 882 5.43 -28.27 -22.56
CA SER A 882 6.53 -29.04 -21.94
C SER A 882 7.92 -28.58 -22.40
N SER A 883 8.07 -28.24 -23.68
CA SER A 883 9.35 -27.77 -24.25
C SER A 883 9.70 -26.36 -23.78
N LEU A 884 8.71 -25.47 -23.63
CA LEU A 884 8.93 -24.11 -23.13
C LEU A 884 9.29 -24.12 -21.64
N ILE A 885 8.58 -24.92 -20.84
CA ILE A 885 8.90 -25.12 -19.43
C ILE A 885 10.32 -25.69 -19.27
N GLU A 886 10.67 -26.74 -20.03
CA GLU A 886 12.02 -27.32 -19.98
C GLU A 886 13.10 -26.29 -20.36
N SER A 887 12.84 -25.42 -21.35
CA SER A 887 13.74 -24.33 -21.75
C SER A 887 13.89 -23.25 -20.66
N PHE A 888 12.78 -22.86 -20.02
CA PHE A 888 12.79 -21.91 -18.92
C PHE A 888 13.61 -22.44 -17.75
N THR A 889 13.32 -23.67 -17.32
CA THR A 889 14.01 -24.32 -16.20
C THR A 889 15.50 -24.50 -16.48
N ARG A 890 15.85 -24.99 -17.68
CA ARG A 890 17.26 -25.16 -18.10
C ARG A 890 18.06 -23.85 -18.06
N THR A 891 17.43 -22.73 -18.42
CA THR A 891 18.13 -21.44 -18.54
C THR A 891 18.31 -20.76 -17.19
N TRP A 892 17.26 -20.74 -16.35
CA TRP A 892 17.21 -19.87 -15.17
C TRP A 892 17.23 -20.63 -13.83
N CYS A 893 16.69 -21.85 -13.79
CA CYS A 893 16.51 -22.60 -12.54
C CYS A 893 17.56 -23.70 -12.33
N SER A 894 17.89 -24.47 -13.37
CA SER A 894 18.83 -25.59 -13.29
C SER A 894 20.26 -25.17 -12.92
N PRO A 895 20.84 -24.07 -13.46
CA PRO A 895 22.20 -23.68 -13.11
C PRO A 895 22.45 -23.46 -11.61
N PRO A 896 21.65 -22.65 -10.87
CA PRO A 896 21.84 -22.50 -9.43
C PRO A 896 21.57 -23.79 -8.64
N LEU A 897 20.61 -24.63 -9.05
CA LEU A 897 20.33 -25.93 -8.40
C LEU A 897 21.52 -26.89 -8.51
N ILE A 898 22.09 -27.04 -9.72
CA ILE A 898 23.26 -27.89 -9.96
C ILE A 898 24.46 -27.41 -9.14
N VAL A 899 24.71 -26.10 -9.13
CA VAL A 899 25.81 -25.52 -8.34
C VAL A 899 25.62 -25.80 -6.85
N ASN A 900 24.39 -25.68 -6.33
CA ASN A 900 24.08 -25.98 -4.93
C ASN A 900 24.39 -27.45 -4.61
N GLU A 901 23.85 -28.39 -5.39
CA GLU A 901 24.08 -29.84 -5.22
C GLU A 901 25.56 -30.21 -5.23
N LEU A 902 26.29 -29.80 -6.27
CA LEU A 902 27.72 -30.09 -6.39
C LEU A 902 28.53 -29.48 -5.23
N SER A 903 28.10 -28.32 -4.72
CA SER A 903 28.73 -27.69 -3.56
C SER A 903 28.45 -28.46 -2.26
N GLN A 904 27.25 -29.00 -2.08
CA GLN A 904 26.91 -29.81 -0.91
C GLN A 904 27.70 -31.11 -0.89
N ILE A 905 27.81 -31.80 -2.03
CA ILE A 905 28.64 -33.00 -2.17
C ILE A 905 30.10 -32.70 -1.82
N LYS A 906 30.66 -31.59 -2.34
CA LYS A 906 32.04 -31.20 -2.00
C LYS A 906 32.23 -30.91 -0.50
N LYS A 907 31.22 -30.38 0.18
CA LYS A 907 31.24 -30.09 1.63
C LYS A 907 31.05 -31.33 2.51
N ALA A 908 30.37 -32.37 2.00
CA ALA A 908 29.93 -33.54 2.76
C ALA A 908 31.05 -34.44 3.32
N ASN A 909 32.32 -34.11 3.05
CA ASN A 909 33.57 -34.78 3.45
C ASN A 909 33.49 -36.31 3.49
N PHE A 910 33.92 -36.95 2.41
CA PHE A 910 33.90 -38.41 2.26
C PHE A 910 35.26 -39.07 2.59
N ALA A 911 36.11 -38.43 3.39
CA ALA A 911 37.46 -38.92 3.67
C ALA A 911 37.47 -40.34 4.27
N ASP A 912 37.94 -41.30 3.47
CA ASP A 912 38.17 -42.69 3.85
C ASP A 912 39.36 -43.21 3.03
N GLU A 913 40.15 -44.14 3.57
CA GLU A 913 41.32 -44.72 2.88
C GLU A 913 40.93 -45.45 1.59
N ASN A 914 39.71 -46.00 1.54
CA ASN A 914 39.19 -46.79 0.43
C ASN A 914 38.19 -46.03 -0.45
N PHE A 915 38.01 -44.71 -0.25
CA PHE A 915 36.97 -43.95 -0.93
C PHE A 915 37.36 -42.51 -1.21
N GLU A 916 37.24 -42.10 -2.47
CA GLU A 916 37.45 -40.72 -2.90
C GLU A 916 36.26 -40.20 -3.73
N VAL A 917 35.99 -38.90 -3.64
CA VAL A 917 34.94 -38.24 -4.43
C VAL A 917 35.52 -37.02 -5.12
N SER A 918 35.43 -36.99 -6.45
CA SER A 918 35.80 -35.86 -7.30
C SER A 918 34.57 -35.21 -7.91
N VAL A 919 34.58 -33.88 -7.98
CA VAL A 919 33.45 -33.07 -8.46
C VAL A 919 33.88 -32.18 -9.61
N SER A 920 33.27 -32.38 -10.78
CA SER A 920 33.51 -31.60 -12.00
C SER A 920 32.37 -30.62 -12.27
N LYS A 921 32.60 -29.34 -11.99
CA LYS A 921 31.60 -28.28 -12.19
C LYS A 921 31.32 -27.99 -13.68
N SER A 922 32.29 -28.15 -14.56
CA SER A 922 32.13 -27.88 -16.00
C SER A 922 31.35 -28.98 -16.72
N ALA A 923 31.45 -30.22 -16.23
CA ALA A 923 30.73 -31.37 -16.78
C ALA A 923 29.40 -31.67 -16.07
N ASN A 924 29.07 -30.93 -15.00
CA ASN A 924 27.97 -31.24 -14.08
C ASN A 924 28.02 -32.70 -13.58
N GLU A 925 29.22 -33.18 -13.27
CA GLU A 925 29.52 -34.60 -13.00
C GLU A 925 30.19 -34.78 -11.64
N VAL A 926 29.87 -35.89 -10.97
CA VAL A 926 30.51 -36.35 -9.73
C VAL A 926 31.01 -37.77 -9.97
N VAL A 927 32.26 -38.04 -9.61
CA VAL A 927 32.86 -39.38 -9.68
C VAL A 927 33.25 -39.80 -8.28
N ALA A 928 32.63 -40.86 -7.77
CA ALA A 928 32.99 -41.49 -6.51
C ALA A 928 33.72 -42.80 -6.78
N THR A 929 34.97 -42.91 -6.34
CA THR A 929 35.84 -44.07 -6.56
C THR A 929 35.98 -44.85 -5.26
N TYR A 930 35.63 -46.14 -5.28
CA TYR A 930 35.87 -47.09 -4.19
C TYR A 930 37.06 -47.98 -4.54
N THR A 931 38.07 -48.10 -3.68
CA THR A 931 39.28 -48.89 -3.92
C THR A 931 39.46 -49.99 -2.87
N LYS A 932 39.77 -51.22 -3.31
CA LYS A 932 40.10 -52.35 -2.44
C LYS A 932 41.05 -53.32 -3.15
N ASP A 933 42.12 -53.74 -2.49
CA ASP A 933 43.13 -54.70 -3.00
C ASP A 933 43.64 -54.35 -4.42
N GLU A 934 44.05 -53.09 -4.63
CA GLU A 934 44.55 -52.52 -5.92
C GLU A 934 43.52 -52.45 -7.07
N THR A 935 42.30 -52.96 -6.86
CA THR A 935 41.17 -52.82 -7.78
C THR A 935 40.23 -51.70 -7.32
N GLY A 936 39.47 -51.10 -8.23
CA GLY A 936 38.53 -50.03 -7.84
C GLY A 936 37.30 -49.94 -8.74
N MET A 937 36.26 -49.30 -8.23
CA MET A 937 34.99 -49.07 -8.92
C MET A 937 34.61 -47.59 -8.88
N ASP A 938 34.28 -47.06 -10.05
CA ASP A 938 33.99 -45.65 -10.24
C ASP A 938 32.48 -45.50 -10.49
N LEU A 939 31.79 -44.82 -9.57
CA LEU A 939 30.41 -44.39 -9.73
C LEU A 939 30.39 -42.97 -10.31
N VAL A 940 29.85 -42.82 -11.52
CA VAL A 940 29.74 -41.54 -12.21
C VAL A 940 28.29 -41.06 -12.17
N ILE A 941 28.04 -39.89 -11.60
CA ILE A 941 26.73 -39.26 -11.48
C ILE A 941 26.74 -37.97 -12.30
N ARG A 942 25.88 -37.87 -13.34
CA ARG A 942 25.76 -36.70 -14.22
C ARG A 942 24.42 -36.02 -14.06
N LEU A 943 24.44 -34.74 -13.68
CA LEU A 943 23.24 -33.91 -13.58
C LEU A 943 22.84 -33.39 -14.97
N PRO A 944 21.59 -33.60 -15.42
CA PRO A 944 21.14 -33.13 -16.73
C PRO A 944 21.03 -31.60 -16.76
N ALA A 945 21.10 -31.01 -17.96
CA ALA A 945 20.98 -29.56 -18.13
C ALA A 945 19.63 -28.99 -17.66
N SER A 946 18.56 -29.79 -17.67
CA SER A 946 17.22 -29.46 -17.16
C SER A 946 16.94 -30.08 -15.78
N TYR A 947 17.97 -30.32 -14.96
CA TYR A 947 17.80 -30.80 -13.58
C TYR A 947 16.89 -29.84 -12.77
N PRO A 948 15.92 -30.34 -11.98
CA PRO A 948 15.61 -31.73 -11.67
C PRO A 948 14.51 -32.36 -12.55
N LEU A 949 14.05 -31.72 -13.63
CA LEU A 949 12.95 -32.25 -14.48
C LEU A 949 13.31 -33.58 -15.14
N ARG A 950 14.55 -33.70 -15.62
CA ARG A 950 15.10 -34.95 -16.16
C ARG A 950 15.82 -35.72 -15.04
N PRO A 951 15.78 -37.06 -15.06
CA PRO A 951 16.48 -37.88 -14.08
C PRO A 951 17.99 -37.72 -14.20
N VAL A 952 18.68 -37.86 -13.08
CA VAL A 952 20.15 -37.90 -13.01
C VAL A 952 20.65 -39.18 -13.67
N ASP A 953 21.67 -39.07 -14.50
CA ASP A 953 22.30 -40.20 -15.16
C ASP A 953 23.37 -40.79 -14.23
N VAL A 954 23.39 -42.12 -14.10
CA VAL A 954 24.28 -42.85 -13.21
C VAL A 954 24.95 -43.96 -14.00
N ASP A 955 26.28 -44.02 -13.94
CA ASP A 955 27.09 -44.98 -14.70
C ASP A 955 28.19 -45.58 -13.82
N CYS A 956 28.69 -46.76 -14.18
CA CYS A 956 29.77 -47.44 -13.48
C CYS A 956 30.87 -47.85 -14.48
N MET A 957 31.96 -47.07 -14.55
CA MET A 957 32.98 -47.22 -15.60
C MET A 957 34.07 -48.24 -15.28
N ARG A 958 34.43 -48.40 -14.00
CA ARG A 958 35.47 -49.32 -13.53
C ARG A 958 34.85 -50.45 -12.71
N ASN A 959 35.24 -51.70 -12.97
CA ASN A 959 34.66 -52.89 -12.35
C ASN A 959 35.70 -53.61 -11.48
N LEU A 960 35.35 -53.86 -10.21
CA LEU A 960 36.14 -54.56 -9.18
C LEU A 960 36.32 -56.08 -9.44
N GLY A 961 36.38 -56.54 -10.70
CA GLY A 961 36.39 -57.97 -11.02
C GLY A 961 35.08 -58.72 -10.70
N ILE A 962 33.99 -57.97 -10.52
CA ILE A 962 32.65 -58.49 -10.18
C ILE A 962 31.91 -58.90 -11.47
N SER A 963 31.05 -59.92 -11.39
CA SER A 963 30.25 -60.37 -12.56
C SER A 963 29.33 -59.27 -13.11
N GLU A 964 29.14 -59.23 -14.44
CA GLU A 964 28.27 -58.25 -15.11
C GLU A 964 26.83 -58.23 -14.53
N VAL A 965 26.32 -59.39 -14.12
CA VAL A 965 24.97 -59.51 -13.56
C VAL A 965 24.86 -58.75 -12.23
N LYS A 966 25.88 -58.87 -11.38
CA LYS A 966 25.93 -58.20 -10.08
C LYS A 966 26.18 -56.71 -10.24
N GLN A 967 27.05 -56.31 -11.17
CA GLN A 967 27.23 -54.90 -11.54
C GLN A 967 25.92 -54.25 -12.03
N ARG A 968 25.16 -54.92 -12.90
CA ARG A 968 23.86 -54.43 -13.38
C ARG A 968 22.83 -54.28 -12.25
N LYS A 969 22.75 -55.24 -11.33
CA LYS A 969 21.86 -55.16 -10.16
C LYS A 969 22.18 -53.94 -9.29
N TRP A 970 23.46 -53.71 -9.03
CA TRP A 970 23.91 -52.57 -8.22
C TRP A 970 23.68 -51.24 -8.92
N LEU A 971 23.92 -51.16 -10.23
CA LEU A 971 23.61 -49.97 -11.01
C LEU A 971 22.10 -49.67 -10.99
N MET A 972 21.25 -50.67 -11.14
CA MET A 972 19.78 -50.50 -11.06
C MET A 972 19.33 -50.05 -9.67
N SER A 973 19.90 -50.63 -8.62
CA SER A 973 19.68 -50.22 -7.23
C SER A 973 20.03 -48.76 -7.03
N MET A 974 21.20 -48.32 -7.52
CA MET A 974 21.67 -46.94 -7.41
C MET A 974 20.83 -45.97 -8.27
N MET A 975 20.50 -46.33 -9.52
CA MET A 975 19.63 -45.54 -10.38
C MET A 975 18.24 -45.33 -9.76
N MET A 976 17.63 -46.39 -9.22
CA MET A 976 16.35 -46.31 -8.52
C MET A 976 16.45 -45.42 -7.29
N PHE A 977 17.55 -45.53 -6.56
CA PHE A 977 17.78 -44.75 -5.36
C PHE A 977 17.96 -43.26 -5.65
N VAL A 978 18.86 -42.89 -6.58
CA VAL A 978 19.09 -41.50 -6.98
C VAL A 978 17.83 -40.87 -7.60
N ARG A 979 17.04 -41.62 -8.35
CA ARG A 979 15.78 -41.14 -8.95
C ARG A 979 14.69 -40.87 -7.92
N ASN A 980 14.64 -41.67 -6.86
CA ASN A 980 13.65 -41.58 -5.79
C ASN A 980 14.09 -40.65 -4.64
N GLN A 981 15.38 -40.32 -4.57
CA GLN A 981 15.92 -39.33 -3.63
C GLN A 981 15.45 -37.92 -4.04
N ASN A 982 14.86 -37.20 -3.08
CA ASN A 982 14.40 -35.82 -3.24
C ASN A 982 15.57 -34.82 -3.18
N GLY A 983 16.63 -35.06 -3.97
CA GLY A 983 17.77 -34.13 -4.11
C GLY A 983 18.94 -34.33 -3.14
N ALA A 984 18.97 -35.34 -2.27
CA ALA A 984 20.12 -35.55 -1.37
C ALA A 984 21.23 -36.42 -2.02
N LEU A 985 21.86 -35.94 -3.10
CA LEU A 985 22.87 -36.73 -3.83
C LEU A 985 24.09 -37.10 -2.97
N ALA A 986 24.49 -36.23 -2.06
CA ALA A 986 25.58 -36.51 -1.12
C ALA A 986 25.27 -37.72 -0.22
N GLU A 987 24.03 -37.81 0.28
CA GLU A 987 23.58 -38.96 1.07
C GLU A 987 23.48 -40.20 0.19
N ALA A 988 23.09 -40.03 -1.07
CA ALA A 988 23.04 -41.16 -1.98
C ALA A 988 24.42 -41.81 -2.16
N ILE A 989 25.47 -41.01 -2.25
CA ILE A 989 26.86 -41.45 -2.31
C ILE A 989 27.28 -42.15 -0.99
N ARG A 990 26.84 -41.67 0.19
CA ARG A 990 27.13 -42.31 1.48
C ARG A 990 26.49 -43.69 1.61
N ILE A 991 25.21 -43.81 1.28
CA ILE A 991 24.51 -45.10 1.31
C ILE A 991 25.15 -46.06 0.32
N TRP A 992 25.54 -45.57 -0.87
CA TRP A 992 26.27 -46.38 -1.84
C TRP A 992 27.56 -46.95 -1.25
N LYS A 993 28.41 -46.09 -0.66
CA LYS A 993 29.63 -46.53 0.03
C LYS A 993 29.34 -47.57 1.13
N SER A 994 28.37 -47.28 2.00
CA SER A 994 28.03 -48.16 3.12
C SER A 994 27.48 -49.52 2.65
N ASN A 995 26.72 -49.54 1.55
CA ASN A 995 26.29 -50.78 0.91
C ASN A 995 27.47 -51.63 0.45
N PHE A 996 28.49 -51.01 -0.15
CA PHE A 996 29.71 -51.72 -0.56
C PHE A 996 30.49 -52.27 0.63
N ASP A 997 30.67 -51.46 1.68
CA ASP A 997 31.35 -51.89 2.90
C ASP A 997 30.64 -53.12 3.52
N LYS A 998 29.30 -53.08 3.65
CA LYS A 998 28.50 -54.17 4.21
C LYS A 998 28.49 -55.43 3.36
N GLU A 999 28.50 -55.27 2.04
CA GLU A 999 28.64 -56.41 1.12
C GLU A 999 30.00 -57.10 1.32
N PHE A 1000 31.08 -56.34 1.47
CA PHE A 1000 32.41 -56.88 1.73
C PHE A 1000 32.56 -57.50 3.14
N GLU A 1001 31.73 -57.10 4.10
CA GLU A 1001 31.56 -57.80 5.39
C GLU A 1001 30.78 -59.14 5.25
N GLY A 1002 30.25 -59.46 4.05
CA GLY A 1002 29.55 -60.72 3.76
C GLY A 1002 28.05 -60.68 4.03
N ILE A 1003 27.44 -59.50 4.14
CA ILE A 1003 25.99 -59.36 4.33
C ILE A 1003 25.30 -59.43 2.96
N GLU A 1004 24.41 -60.40 2.77
CA GLU A 1004 23.64 -60.56 1.53
C GLU A 1004 22.67 -59.39 1.28
N GLU A 1005 22.61 -58.95 0.03
CA GLU A 1005 21.64 -58.00 -0.51
C GLU A 1005 20.18 -58.50 -0.43
N CYS A 1006 19.23 -57.57 -0.29
CA CYS A 1006 17.81 -57.88 -0.40
C CYS A 1006 17.43 -58.20 -1.86
N PRO A 1007 16.83 -59.36 -2.17
CA PRO A 1007 16.50 -59.74 -3.54
C PRO A 1007 15.41 -58.91 -4.21
N ILE A 1008 14.65 -58.10 -3.45
CA ILE A 1008 13.57 -57.24 -3.99
C ILE A 1008 14.14 -55.91 -4.50
N CYS A 1009 14.98 -55.26 -3.70
CA CYS A 1009 15.53 -53.94 -4.03
C CYS A 1009 17.00 -53.95 -4.48
N TYR A 1010 17.65 -55.12 -4.48
CA TYR A 1010 19.06 -55.30 -4.82
C TYR A 1010 20.01 -54.40 -4.01
N SER A 1011 19.70 -54.19 -2.73
CA SER A 1011 20.48 -53.34 -1.83
C SER A 1011 20.64 -54.00 -0.46
N VAL A 1012 21.78 -53.78 0.22
CA VAL A 1012 22.01 -54.27 1.59
C VAL A 1012 21.33 -53.35 2.60
N ILE A 1013 21.35 -52.04 2.37
CA ILE A 1013 20.75 -51.02 3.20
C ILE A 1013 19.52 -50.50 2.48
N HIS A 1014 18.34 -50.64 3.09
CA HIS A 1014 17.10 -50.17 2.48
C HIS A 1014 17.13 -48.66 2.27
N THR A 1015 16.76 -48.22 1.07
CA THR A 1015 16.94 -46.85 0.59
C THR A 1015 16.13 -45.78 1.33
N ALA A 1016 15.06 -46.17 2.02
CA ALA A 1016 14.15 -45.21 2.69
C ALA A 1016 14.18 -45.28 4.23
N ASN A 1017 14.66 -46.38 4.83
CA ASN A 1017 14.64 -46.54 6.29
C ASN A 1017 15.96 -47.08 6.84
N HIS A 1018 16.99 -47.16 6.00
CA HIS A 1018 18.35 -47.58 6.33
C HIS A 1018 18.45 -48.95 7.04
N SER A 1019 17.43 -49.79 6.92
CA SER A 1019 17.39 -51.11 7.57
C SER A 1019 18.16 -52.16 6.77
N LEU A 1020 18.70 -53.17 7.47
CA LEU A 1020 19.32 -54.35 6.87
C LEU A 1020 18.27 -55.45 6.58
N PRO A 1021 18.49 -56.33 5.60
CA PRO A 1021 17.59 -57.43 5.31
C PRO A 1021 17.70 -58.46 6.44
N ARG A 1022 16.69 -58.48 7.32
CA ARG A 1022 16.64 -59.38 8.49
C ARG A 1022 15.63 -60.51 8.33
N LEU A 1023 14.61 -60.35 7.49
CA LEU A 1023 13.53 -61.33 7.35
C LEU A 1023 13.93 -62.45 6.39
N ALA A 1024 14.30 -63.62 6.92
CA ALA A 1024 14.70 -64.77 6.13
C ALA A 1024 13.50 -65.66 5.74
N CYS A 1025 13.38 -66.02 4.47
CA CYS A 1025 12.40 -67.03 4.04
C CYS A 1025 12.74 -68.40 4.65
N LYS A 1026 11.75 -69.11 5.20
CA LYS A 1026 11.98 -70.43 5.82
C LYS A 1026 12.50 -71.47 4.83
N THR A 1027 12.07 -71.40 3.56
CA THR A 1027 12.44 -72.36 2.50
C THR A 1027 13.78 -72.00 1.85
N CYS A 1028 13.91 -70.82 1.20
CA CYS A 1028 15.10 -70.48 0.43
C CYS A 1028 16.17 -69.71 1.23
N LYS A 1029 15.93 -69.40 2.51
CA LYS A 1029 16.85 -68.73 3.46
C LYS A 1029 17.32 -67.31 3.10
N HIS A 1030 17.07 -66.82 1.89
CA HIS A 1030 17.32 -65.44 1.51
C HIS A 1030 16.58 -64.45 2.43
N LYS A 1031 17.27 -63.33 2.72
CA LYS A 1031 16.79 -62.29 3.62
C LYS A 1031 16.22 -61.11 2.85
N PHE A 1032 15.19 -60.48 3.42
CA PHE A 1032 14.49 -59.33 2.83
C PHE A 1032 14.39 -58.19 3.85
N HIS A 1033 14.35 -56.95 3.35
CA HIS A 1033 13.91 -55.81 4.15
C HIS A 1033 12.42 -55.95 4.47
N SER A 1034 12.03 -55.59 5.70
CA SER A 1034 10.61 -55.60 6.10
C SER A 1034 9.75 -54.76 5.17
N ALA A 1035 10.16 -53.53 4.88
CA ALA A 1035 9.45 -52.61 4.01
C ALA A 1035 9.25 -53.17 2.58
N CYS A 1036 10.30 -53.74 1.97
CA CYS A 1036 10.20 -54.35 0.65
C CYS A 1036 9.22 -55.53 0.64
N LEU A 1037 9.30 -56.39 1.65
CA LEU A 1037 8.46 -57.58 1.74
C LEU A 1037 6.98 -57.22 1.99
N TYR A 1038 6.71 -56.26 2.88
CA TYR A 1038 5.36 -55.75 3.11
C TYR A 1038 4.75 -55.12 1.86
N LYS A 1039 5.51 -54.28 1.15
CA LYS A 1039 5.07 -53.69 -0.13
C LYS A 1039 4.81 -54.76 -1.18
N TRP A 1040 5.61 -55.82 -1.22
CA TRP A 1040 5.39 -56.95 -2.11
C TRP A 1040 4.09 -57.69 -1.77
N PHE A 1041 3.81 -57.98 -0.50
CA PHE A 1041 2.58 -58.65 -0.10
C PHE A 1041 1.34 -57.80 -0.37
N SER A 1042 1.40 -56.48 -0.13
CA SER A 1042 0.27 -55.59 -0.40
C SER A 1042 -0.04 -55.47 -1.89
N THR A 1043 0.98 -55.44 -2.75
CA THR A 1043 0.81 -55.31 -4.21
C THR A 1043 0.51 -56.63 -4.92
N SER A 1044 1.02 -57.76 -4.42
CA SER A 1044 0.79 -59.09 -5.00
C SER A 1044 -0.45 -59.81 -4.45
N HIS A 1045 -1.05 -59.29 -3.38
CA HIS A 1045 -2.15 -59.89 -2.63
C HIS A 1045 -1.87 -61.33 -2.13
N LYS A 1046 -0.60 -61.73 -1.99
CA LYS A 1046 -0.17 -63.06 -1.53
C LYS A 1046 1.00 -62.95 -0.57
N SER A 1047 0.96 -63.69 0.55
CA SER A 1047 2.06 -63.78 1.53
C SER A 1047 3.12 -64.84 1.16
N SER A 1048 3.45 -64.93 -0.13
CA SER A 1048 4.42 -65.89 -0.67
C SER A 1048 5.77 -65.23 -0.96
N CYS A 1049 6.86 -65.93 -0.68
CA CYS A 1049 8.23 -65.50 -0.95
C CYS A 1049 8.41 -65.10 -2.44
N PRO A 1050 8.97 -63.91 -2.75
CA PRO A 1050 9.18 -63.46 -4.13
C PRO A 1050 10.08 -64.39 -4.97
N LEU A 1051 10.96 -65.17 -4.32
CA LEU A 1051 11.94 -66.02 -5.02
C LEU A 1051 11.45 -67.45 -5.22
N CYS A 1052 10.99 -68.12 -4.16
CA CYS A 1052 10.62 -69.53 -4.21
C CYS A 1052 9.10 -69.77 -4.21
N GLN A 1053 8.29 -68.72 -4.11
CA GLN A 1053 6.82 -68.77 -4.05
C GLN A 1053 6.23 -69.58 -2.88
N SER A 1054 7.07 -70.11 -1.98
CA SER A 1054 6.63 -70.72 -0.72
C SER A 1054 5.95 -69.69 0.20
N PRO A 1055 4.97 -70.09 1.03
CA PRO A 1055 4.45 -69.24 2.11
C PRO A 1055 5.59 -68.76 3.01
N PHE A 1056 5.60 -67.48 3.37
CA PHE A 1056 6.74 -66.85 4.05
C PHE A 1056 6.89 -67.24 5.52
#